data_AF-W2HUE0-F1
#
_entry.id   AF-W2HUE0-F1
#
_cell.length_a   1.000
_cell.length_b   1.000
_cell.length_c   1.000
_cell.angle_alpha   90.00
_cell.angle_beta   90.00
_cell.angle_gamma   90.00
#
_symmetry.space_group_name_H-M   'P 1'
#
loop_
_entity.id
_entity.type
_entity.pdbx_description
1 polymer ?
#
loop_
_entity_poly.entity_id
_entity_poly.type
_entity_poly.pdbx_seq_one_letter_code
_entity_poly.pdbx_strand_id
1 'polypeptide(L)'
;MADEDRRFRRLAAQLGVSRHVLGPENAADATGTLSTRVERTVHEAADDEHQVDEEIDVEGPHDEDEEEGEEDVGEISLTLPSDSASEGLSSDLSLPHSFGHYDQLSTGRGISHFDDHLTALSPGQLPSGRTNRLQQTLPQVVAMGTNNATSEVVMKQFYEIQVGKIRTQLVLSVQAQKELEKTLQQERAAWQEKEAEMEQKSDEELDRLEKALKQAHADLQATQTRLRMEKMHFATLQISDALAEQLSRQDEEDLSIREYIQLSIHSKVRKLESELERCRQEVETLQKISSADKAAAAGASDEIVQVQRIAEAKERRLQHELELSEATRQELENQIKALVDQVDGMKEEQRRNEEIYSDQRGLKKESDRLKRDLQVLQSEHDDLKARFDEVSATSSDSHQKIALLTADKAFLQDSKTQLEDQVANMRVSHQEMQGKINSLQEKHDDNLSQSAQLQNETRLHFEKKLDDEMAKFMELSKREIERIRNDGQVVYERENRLLKEARDDALKHVEVLQVRLDSVQSALDEKVLEATRMESTHTTALATARNELKMRHFEISQLKLTLEEKARDARNARLEIEMLTQKVEALKEEFARLETTSTTRITQLEAALEVERNKLKEYELLEIDLDGAVIQTGEIAAGNQADGSAKVQEVMTTFGAIPTTTKRRFQQSVLLAQKVVKSQRETIALEQKLNEVTSDRTRLQHEVTGLKTKLASFQQPQSYLIDKLTRREEELQRAVRRYQEAQSQLQQLRAQYQHAQDANASLQQQLQQLLTRRGDLDALKATVQLLQGKIQAPNNKHKELRHGNVKVQVAQDHGFTRPSHAAGTVDAAPSSPIAATTGKVSPPPSIASKMTQPPTPQRQKDGLSSVRVASEVSSSLSSISSTPRWYTKLRDTNR
;
A
#
# COMPACT_ATOMS: atom_id res chain seq x y z
N MET A 1 -57.27 16.19 -114.45
CA MET A 1 -57.14 17.63 -114.18
C MET A 1 -56.65 17.87 -112.73
N ALA A 2 -55.50 17.42 -112.21
CA ALA A 2 -54.18 17.02 -112.73
C ALA A 2 -53.13 18.12 -113.01
N ASP A 3 -53.47 19.41 -113.01
CA ASP A 3 -52.44 20.49 -113.10
C ASP A 3 -52.73 21.76 -112.26
N GLU A 4 -53.99 22.11 -111.98
CA GLU A 4 -54.30 23.12 -110.95
C GLU A 4 -53.81 22.67 -109.56
N ASP A 5 -53.90 21.36 -109.34
CA ASP A 5 -53.32 20.58 -108.24
C ASP A 5 -51.79 20.70 -108.12
N ARG A 6 -51.08 21.29 -109.12
CA ARG A 6 -49.65 21.65 -109.00
C ARG A 6 -49.40 23.11 -108.60
N ARG A 7 -50.39 24.01 -108.74
CA ARG A 7 -50.29 25.39 -108.26
C ARG A 7 -50.75 25.51 -106.81
N PHE A 8 -51.83 24.84 -106.43
CA PHE A 8 -52.27 24.79 -105.02
C PHE A 8 -51.22 24.13 -104.12
N ARG A 9 -50.58 23.04 -104.57
CA ARG A 9 -49.48 22.39 -103.82
C ARG A 9 -48.23 23.26 -103.62
N ARG A 10 -48.06 24.37 -104.35
CA ARG A 10 -46.95 25.32 -104.12
C ARG A 10 -47.27 26.39 -103.08
N LEU A 11 -48.52 26.86 -102.98
CA LEU A 11 -48.92 27.76 -101.89
C LEU A 11 -49.17 27.00 -100.58
N ALA A 12 -49.79 25.81 -100.64
CA ALA A 12 -50.05 25.00 -99.45
C ALA A 12 -48.76 24.52 -98.76
N ALA A 13 -47.71 24.19 -99.54
CA ALA A 13 -46.39 23.85 -99.02
C ALA A 13 -45.64 25.04 -98.37
N GLN A 14 -46.14 26.27 -98.53
CA GLN A 14 -45.54 27.48 -97.97
C GLN A 14 -46.31 28.03 -96.76
N LEU A 15 -47.55 27.55 -96.51
CA LEU A 15 -48.44 28.08 -95.46
C LEU A 15 -49.23 27.01 -94.64
N GLY A 16 -49.00 25.71 -94.85
CA GLY A 16 -49.33 24.66 -93.86
C GLY A 16 -50.83 24.45 -93.51
N VAL A 17 -51.75 24.83 -94.39
CA VAL A 17 -53.21 24.81 -94.12
C VAL A 17 -53.83 23.41 -94.27
N SER A 18 -54.60 22.95 -93.27
CA SER A 18 -55.83 22.10 -93.39
C SER A 18 -56.33 21.59 -92.02
N ARG A 19 -57.60 21.30 -91.74
CA ARG A 19 -58.93 21.53 -92.40
C ARG A 19 -60.02 21.31 -91.30
N HIS A 20 -61.07 22.13 -91.21
CA HIS A 20 -62.43 21.92 -91.77
C HIS A 20 -63.12 20.58 -91.42
N VAL A 21 -64.43 20.49 -91.10
CA VAL A 21 -65.48 21.50 -90.72
C VAL A 21 -66.76 20.74 -90.27
N LEU A 22 -67.79 21.44 -89.78
CA LEU A 22 -69.14 20.98 -89.32
C LEU A 22 -69.26 20.57 -87.84
N GLY A 23 -70.24 21.19 -87.15
CA GLY A 23 -70.95 20.62 -85.99
C GLY A 23 -72.34 20.12 -86.41
N PRO A 24 -73.10 19.44 -85.52
CA PRO A 24 -73.87 20.18 -84.51
C PRO A 24 -73.95 19.51 -83.12
N GLU A 25 -74.51 20.28 -82.16
CA GLU A 25 -75.24 19.90 -80.95
C GLU A 25 -74.78 18.73 -80.04
N ASN A 26 -74.56 19.08 -78.76
CA ASN A 26 -74.29 18.27 -77.56
C ASN A 26 -72.84 17.77 -77.34
N ALA A 27 -72.34 18.03 -76.12
CA ALA A 27 -71.03 17.63 -75.56
C ALA A 27 -69.77 18.17 -76.29
N ALA A 28 -69.45 19.45 -76.04
CA ALA A 28 -68.23 20.14 -76.50
C ALA A 28 -67.71 21.08 -75.37
N ASP A 29 -66.46 21.55 -75.33
CA ASP A 29 -65.41 21.48 -76.36
C ASP A 29 -63.96 21.59 -75.79
N ALA A 30 -62.98 21.31 -76.65
CA ALA A 30 -61.58 21.79 -76.70
C ALA A 30 -60.55 21.44 -75.61
N THR A 31 -59.43 20.86 -76.07
CA THR A 31 -58.12 20.74 -75.41
C THR A 31 -57.10 21.76 -75.94
N GLY A 32 -56.06 22.06 -75.17
CA GLY A 32 -54.69 22.39 -75.64
C GLY A 32 -54.49 23.54 -76.65
N THR A 33 -53.87 24.67 -76.30
CA THR A 33 -52.41 24.92 -76.06
C THR A 33 -51.73 25.69 -77.20
N LEU A 34 -51.10 26.82 -76.82
CA LEU A 34 -49.82 27.37 -77.33
C LEU A 34 -49.67 27.72 -78.84
N SER A 35 -49.18 28.94 -79.13
CA SER A 35 -47.73 29.19 -79.38
C SER A 35 -47.42 30.25 -80.47
N THR A 36 -46.15 30.69 -80.46
CA THR A 36 -45.41 31.45 -81.50
C THR A 36 -45.81 32.93 -81.68
N ARG A 37 -44.91 33.85 -82.09
CA ARG A 37 -43.44 33.81 -82.33
C ARG A 37 -42.89 35.21 -81.96
N VAL A 38 -41.78 35.42 -81.24
CA VAL A 38 -40.37 35.25 -81.67
C VAL A 38 -40.17 35.89 -83.07
N GLU A 39 -39.30 36.88 -83.28
CA GLU A 39 -37.83 36.72 -83.30
C GLU A 39 -37.13 38.10 -83.46
N ARG A 40 -36.11 38.41 -82.64
CA ARG A 40 -34.84 39.04 -83.08
C ARG A 40 -33.83 39.25 -81.95
N THR A 41 -32.68 38.61 -82.09
CA THR A 41 -31.39 38.93 -81.47
C THR A 41 -30.68 40.04 -82.27
N VAL A 42 -29.55 40.56 -81.74
CA VAL A 42 -28.22 40.63 -82.41
C VAL A 42 -27.25 41.56 -81.65
N HIS A 43 -26.11 40.99 -81.21
CA HIS A 43 -24.80 41.61 -80.83
C HIS A 43 -24.79 42.77 -79.78
N GLU A 44 -23.66 43.19 -79.19
CA GLU A 44 -22.23 42.95 -79.47
C GLU A 44 -21.35 43.10 -78.19
N ALA A 45 -20.13 42.53 -78.21
CA ALA A 45 -18.95 42.87 -77.36
C ALA A 45 -18.99 42.64 -75.81
N ALA A 46 -17.87 42.43 -75.10
CA ALA A 46 -16.53 41.90 -75.45
C ALA A 46 -15.67 41.62 -74.18
N ASP A 47 -14.52 40.98 -74.40
CA ASP A 47 -13.23 41.04 -73.67
C ASP A 47 -12.94 40.30 -72.33
N ASP A 48 -11.68 39.82 -72.30
CA ASP A 48 -10.73 39.43 -71.22
C ASP A 48 -11.00 38.29 -70.20
N GLU A 49 -9.97 37.54 -69.74
CA GLU A 49 -8.86 36.84 -70.44
C GLU A 49 -8.10 35.89 -69.47
N HIS A 50 -7.20 35.02 -70.00
CA HIS A 50 -6.20 34.17 -69.30
C HIS A 50 -6.76 33.02 -68.39
N GLN A 51 -6.51 31.73 -68.69
CA GLN A 51 -5.29 30.92 -68.39
C GLN A 51 -5.10 30.61 -66.88
N VAL A 52 -4.69 29.42 -66.44
CA VAL A 52 -3.66 28.50 -66.97
C VAL A 52 -4.08 27.01 -66.83
N ASP A 53 -3.66 26.15 -67.77
CA ASP A 53 -3.79 24.68 -67.74
C ASP A 53 -2.66 24.00 -66.93
N GLU A 54 -2.94 22.82 -66.35
CA GLU A 54 -2.01 21.67 -66.44
C GLU A 54 -2.75 20.33 -66.21
N GLU A 55 -2.12 19.22 -66.59
CA GLU A 55 -2.76 17.98 -67.06
C GLU A 55 -2.31 16.73 -66.24
N ILE A 56 -2.62 15.52 -66.72
CA ILE A 56 -2.04 14.19 -66.38
C ILE A 56 -2.72 13.51 -65.15
N ASP A 57 -3.55 12.44 -65.29
CA ASP A 57 -3.31 11.05 -65.77
C ASP A 57 -2.72 10.11 -64.67
N VAL A 58 -3.03 8.80 -64.54
CA VAL A 58 -3.98 7.89 -65.25
C VAL A 58 -4.29 6.62 -64.42
N GLU A 59 -5.18 5.74 -64.94
CA GLU A 59 -5.36 4.30 -64.63
C GLU A 59 -6.06 3.81 -63.33
N GLY A 60 -6.84 2.72 -63.49
CA GLY A 60 -7.45 1.87 -62.46
C GLY A 60 -6.84 0.45 -62.50
N PRO A 61 -7.59 -0.67 -62.57
CA PRO A 61 -9.06 -0.85 -62.60
C PRO A 61 -9.56 -2.03 -61.69
N HIS A 62 -10.84 -2.45 -61.86
CA HIS A 62 -11.42 -3.84 -61.96
C HIS A 62 -10.76 -5.08 -61.27
N ASP A 63 -11.44 -6.17 -60.85
CA ASP A 63 -12.75 -6.83 -61.17
C ASP A 63 -13.44 -7.38 -59.87
N GLU A 64 -14.77 -7.67 -59.76
CA GLU A 64 -15.56 -8.89 -60.11
C GLU A 64 -15.08 -10.19 -59.35
N ASP A 65 -15.88 -11.14 -58.84
CA ASP A 65 -17.17 -11.74 -59.28
C ASP A 65 -17.95 -12.54 -58.17
N GLU A 66 -19.22 -12.92 -58.46
CA GLU A 66 -20.04 -14.11 -58.02
C GLU A 66 -20.16 -14.52 -56.50
N GLU A 67 -21.16 -15.24 -55.95
CA GLU A 67 -22.41 -15.98 -56.29
C GLU A 67 -23.35 -15.88 -55.00
N GLU A 68 -24.58 -16.37 -54.78
CA GLU A 68 -25.63 -17.22 -55.41
C GLU A 68 -26.99 -16.97 -54.65
N GLY A 69 -28.15 -17.49 -55.12
CA GLY A 69 -29.31 -17.84 -54.24
C GLY A 69 -30.59 -16.94 -54.22
N GLU A 70 -31.71 -17.46 -54.73
CA GLU A 70 -33.09 -16.91 -54.58
C GLU A 70 -33.98 -17.78 -53.65
N GLU A 71 -34.90 -17.16 -52.88
CA GLU A 71 -36.37 -17.45 -52.86
C GLU A 71 -37.11 -16.61 -51.79
N ASP A 72 -38.45 -16.66 -51.74
CA ASP A 72 -39.35 -15.61 -51.24
C ASP A 72 -40.30 -16.03 -50.06
N VAL A 73 -40.98 -15.03 -49.49
CA VAL A 73 -42.17 -15.05 -48.60
C VAL A 73 -41.96 -15.38 -47.10
N GLY A 74 -42.18 -14.38 -46.24
CA GLY A 74 -42.39 -14.53 -44.80
C GLY A 74 -42.78 -13.23 -44.08
N GLU A 75 -43.95 -13.18 -43.43
CA GLU A 75 -44.49 -11.99 -42.75
C GLU A 75 -44.06 -11.85 -41.27
N ILE A 76 -44.53 -10.75 -40.63
CA ILE A 76 -44.74 -10.52 -39.18
C ILE A 76 -43.58 -9.97 -38.33
N SER A 77 -43.54 -8.63 -38.28
CA SER A 77 -43.46 -7.76 -37.08
C SER A 77 -42.33 -7.83 -36.02
N LEU A 78 -42.13 -6.64 -35.40
CA LEU A 78 -41.47 -6.31 -34.12
C LEU A 78 -39.98 -5.89 -34.13
N THR A 79 -39.79 -4.62 -33.72
CA THR A 79 -38.70 -4.06 -32.90
C THR A 79 -37.23 -4.20 -33.32
N LEU A 80 -36.63 -3.05 -33.65
CA LEU A 80 -35.29 -2.55 -33.23
C LEU A 80 -34.06 -3.44 -33.56
N PRO A 81 -32.98 -2.86 -34.15
CA PRO A 81 -32.31 -1.71 -33.55
C PRO A 81 -31.80 -0.65 -34.53
N SER A 82 -31.17 0.39 -33.97
CA SER A 82 -30.10 1.16 -34.62
C SER A 82 -28.96 1.29 -33.62
N ASP A 83 -27.72 1.22 -34.09
CA ASP A 83 -26.51 0.99 -33.26
C ASP A 83 -25.55 2.19 -33.32
N SER A 84 -24.76 2.39 -32.25
CA SER A 84 -23.48 3.12 -32.11
C SER A 84 -23.23 4.37 -33.01
N ALA A 85 -22.83 5.54 -32.50
CA ALA A 85 -21.68 5.78 -31.62
C ALA A 85 -21.57 7.29 -31.20
N SER A 86 -20.42 7.68 -30.61
CA SER A 86 -19.97 9.06 -30.24
C SER A 86 -20.73 9.70 -29.05
N GLU A 87 -20.11 10.00 -27.91
CA GLU A 87 -19.06 11.00 -27.55
C GLU A 87 -19.65 12.36 -27.07
N GLY A 88 -18.93 13.06 -26.19
CA GLY A 88 -19.38 14.28 -25.49
C GLY A 88 -19.91 13.96 -24.07
N LEU A 89 -19.14 14.03 -22.98
CA LEU A 89 -18.38 15.14 -22.36
C LEU A 89 -19.25 16.21 -21.68
N SER A 90 -18.77 16.65 -20.51
CA SER A 90 -19.20 17.80 -19.69
C SER A 90 -20.64 17.72 -19.11
N SER A 91 -20.89 17.55 -17.81
CA SER A 91 -20.36 18.16 -16.55
C SER A 91 -21.26 19.27 -15.99
N ASP A 92 -21.11 19.46 -14.67
CA ASP A 92 -21.58 20.59 -13.86
C ASP A 92 -23.11 20.77 -13.71
N LEU A 93 -23.69 20.48 -12.53
CA LEU A 93 -23.49 21.18 -11.26
C LEU A 93 -23.69 22.71 -11.36
N SER A 94 -24.92 23.15 -11.11
CA SER A 94 -25.17 24.52 -10.64
C SER A 94 -26.22 24.53 -9.52
N LEU A 95 -25.74 24.68 -8.29
CA LEU A 95 -26.55 25.11 -7.15
C LEU A 95 -27.00 26.58 -7.34
N PRO A 96 -28.25 26.93 -7.05
CA PRO A 96 -28.63 28.31 -6.76
C PRO A 96 -28.64 28.58 -5.25
N HIS A 97 -28.13 29.74 -4.83
CA HIS A 97 -28.38 30.27 -3.48
C HIS A 97 -29.85 30.68 -3.32
N SER A 98 -30.38 30.58 -2.10
CA SER A 98 -31.02 31.73 -1.45
C SER A 98 -31.01 31.57 0.07
N PHE A 99 -31.05 32.70 0.79
CA PHE A 99 -31.15 32.73 2.25
C PHE A 99 -32.60 32.53 2.70
N GLY A 100 -32.79 31.88 3.86
CA GLY A 100 -34.10 31.73 4.47
C GLY A 100 -34.59 33.02 5.13
N HIS A 101 -35.84 33.39 4.84
CA HIS A 101 -36.69 34.12 5.78
C HIS A 101 -37.62 33.12 6.44
N TYR A 102 -37.70 33.13 7.78
CA TYR A 102 -38.96 32.92 8.49
C TYR A 102 -38.88 33.53 9.90
N ASP A 103 -39.93 34.25 10.28
CA ASP A 103 -40.01 34.93 11.57
C ASP A 103 -40.92 34.19 12.56
N GLN A 104 -40.89 34.65 13.81
CA GLN A 104 -41.40 34.02 15.02
C GLN A 104 -42.91 33.72 15.04
N LEU A 105 -43.29 32.51 15.48
CA LEU A 105 -44.34 32.23 16.49
C LEU A 105 -43.95 30.92 17.21
N SER A 106 -43.62 30.83 18.50
CA SER A 106 -44.09 31.46 19.75
C SER A 106 -45.30 30.78 20.41
N THR A 107 -45.04 29.62 21.04
CA THR A 107 -45.73 29.13 22.25
C THR A 107 -44.73 28.32 23.10
N GLY A 108 -44.79 28.40 24.43
CA GLY A 108 -43.94 27.61 25.34
C GLY A 108 -44.44 27.65 26.78
N ARG A 109 -43.89 26.83 27.69
CA ARG A 109 -43.97 27.01 29.17
C ARG A 109 -43.17 25.96 29.96
N GLY A 110 -42.51 26.37 31.06
CA GLY A 110 -41.84 25.50 32.04
C GLY A 110 -40.32 25.34 31.79
N ILE A 111 -39.33 25.76 32.60
CA ILE A 111 -39.12 26.14 34.03
C ILE A 111 -38.34 25.07 34.83
N SER A 112 -37.38 25.54 35.65
CA SER A 112 -36.34 24.83 36.45
C SER A 112 -35.22 24.16 35.62
N HIS A 113 -33.91 24.47 35.74
CA HIS A 113 -33.02 25.15 36.72
C HIS A 113 -32.40 24.24 37.81
N PHE A 114 -31.18 23.78 37.53
CA PHE A 114 -30.04 23.50 38.43
C PHE A 114 -28.86 23.12 37.51
N ASP A 115 -28.01 24.03 37.03
CA ASP A 115 -27.05 24.95 37.68
C ASP A 115 -25.66 24.30 37.92
N ASP A 116 -24.60 25.05 37.60
CA ASP A 116 -23.21 24.58 37.46
C ASP A 116 -22.52 24.34 38.80
N HIS A 117 -21.62 23.34 38.90
CA HIS A 117 -20.50 23.42 39.86
C HIS A 117 -19.22 22.62 39.49
N LEU A 118 -18.11 23.37 39.49
CA LEU A 118 -16.72 22.97 39.80
C LEU A 118 -15.89 22.17 38.78
N THR A 119 -15.08 22.92 38.03
CA THR A 119 -13.76 22.48 37.53
C THR A 119 -12.75 22.31 38.66
N ALA A 120 -11.99 21.20 38.70
CA ALA A 120 -10.58 21.18 39.14
C ALA A 120 -9.88 19.83 38.85
N LEU A 121 -8.54 19.87 38.80
CA LEU A 121 -7.56 18.75 38.90
C LEU A 121 -7.42 17.77 37.71
N SER A 122 -6.34 18.00 36.96
CA SER A 122 -5.54 16.98 36.24
C SER A 122 -4.18 16.80 36.96
N PRO A 123 -3.28 15.86 36.58
CA PRO A 123 -3.41 14.69 35.72
C PRO A 123 -2.94 13.35 36.38
N GLY A 124 -3.20 12.19 35.75
CA GLY A 124 -2.70 10.89 36.21
C GLY A 124 -2.56 9.82 35.12
N GLN A 125 -1.32 9.55 34.71
CA GLN A 125 -0.76 8.33 34.08
C GLN A 125 -1.64 7.44 33.16
N LEU A 126 -1.43 7.66 31.85
CA LEU A 126 -1.08 6.70 30.77
C LEU A 126 -1.88 5.38 30.51
N PRO A 127 -1.85 4.86 29.25
CA PRO A 127 -2.87 3.91 28.78
C PRO A 127 -2.33 2.56 28.25
N SER A 128 -3.24 1.63 27.97
CA SER A 128 -3.23 0.72 26.80
C SER A 128 -4.53 -0.10 26.77
N GLY A 129 -5.12 -0.42 25.62
CA GLY A 129 -4.83 0.04 24.26
C GLY A 129 -5.76 -0.66 23.27
N ARG A 130 -6.43 0.10 22.37
CA ARG A 130 -7.31 -0.48 21.35
C ARG A 130 -6.59 -0.55 20.01
N THR A 131 -6.55 -1.74 19.42
CA THR A 131 -5.99 -1.99 18.10
C THR A 131 -6.84 -1.37 17.00
N ASN A 132 -6.24 -0.57 16.12
CA ASN A 132 -6.41 -0.69 14.67
C ASN A 132 -5.13 -0.16 14.01
N ARG A 133 -4.40 -0.94 13.22
CA ARG A 133 -4.78 -1.58 11.95
C ARG A 133 -4.91 -0.56 10.83
N LEU A 134 -3.77 -0.40 10.16
CA LEU A 134 -3.56 0.26 8.87
C LEU A 134 -4.79 0.26 7.94
N GLN A 135 -5.16 1.44 7.46
CA GLN A 135 -5.43 1.61 6.03
C GLN A 135 -4.53 2.72 5.49
N GLN A 136 -3.84 2.41 4.39
CA GLN A 136 -3.05 3.35 3.62
C GLN A 136 -3.93 3.84 2.46
N THR A 137 -4.01 5.16 2.26
CA THR A 137 -4.54 5.77 1.05
C THR A 137 -3.42 6.59 0.41
N LEU A 138 -2.92 6.15 -0.74
CA LEU A 138 -1.94 6.92 -1.53
C LEU A 138 -2.63 8.16 -2.13
N PRO A 139 -2.01 9.35 -2.07
CA PRO A 139 -2.30 10.41 -3.02
C PRO A 139 -1.81 10.00 -4.41
N GLN A 140 -2.64 10.18 -5.43
CA GLN A 140 -2.28 9.94 -6.82
C GLN A 140 -1.75 11.23 -7.46
N VAL A 141 -0.62 11.14 -8.17
CA VAL A 141 -0.05 12.30 -8.88
C VAL A 141 -0.80 12.53 -10.19
N VAL A 142 -1.23 13.78 -10.40
CA VAL A 142 -1.63 14.30 -11.72
C VAL A 142 -0.56 15.30 -12.17
N ALA A 143 -0.13 15.18 -13.41
CA ALA A 143 0.69 16.17 -14.10
C ALA A 143 0.04 16.46 -15.47
N MET A 144 0.01 17.73 -15.86
CA MET A 144 -0.57 18.13 -17.15
C MET A 144 0.38 17.84 -18.32
N GLY A 145 -0.17 17.85 -19.54
CA GLY A 145 0.53 17.53 -20.78
C GLY A 145 1.69 18.48 -21.15
N THR A 146 2.40 18.26 -22.25
CA THR A 146 1.92 17.63 -23.50
C THR A 146 2.77 16.45 -23.97
N ASN A 147 2.20 15.23 -23.99
CA ASN A 147 2.58 14.08 -24.83
C ASN A 147 1.71 12.86 -24.45
N ASN A 148 0.38 13.01 -24.57
CA ASN A 148 -0.55 12.27 -23.72
C ASN A 148 -0.58 10.76 -24.00
N ALA A 149 -0.66 10.33 -25.27
CA ALA A 149 -0.79 8.91 -25.61
C ALA A 149 0.40 8.04 -25.15
N THR A 150 1.62 8.55 -25.19
CA THR A 150 2.81 7.82 -24.69
C THR A 150 2.97 7.95 -23.17
N SER A 151 2.65 9.12 -22.61
CA SER A 151 2.69 9.33 -21.15
C SER A 151 1.68 8.46 -20.40
N GLU A 152 0.47 8.32 -20.94
CA GLU A 152 -0.59 7.49 -20.35
C GLU A 152 -0.26 6.00 -20.40
N VAL A 153 0.29 5.49 -21.52
CA VAL A 153 0.80 4.12 -21.62
C VAL A 153 1.93 3.86 -20.61
N VAL A 154 2.86 4.81 -20.45
CA VAL A 154 3.96 4.70 -19.46
C VAL A 154 3.43 4.74 -18.01
N MET A 155 2.45 5.59 -17.70
CA MET A 155 1.78 5.58 -16.39
C MET A 155 1.04 4.26 -16.15
N LYS A 156 0.29 3.76 -17.13
CA LYS A 156 -0.45 2.49 -17.03
C LYS A 156 0.51 1.32 -16.77
N GLN A 157 1.61 1.24 -17.51
CA GLN A 157 2.69 0.26 -17.26
C GLN A 157 3.34 0.44 -15.88
N PHE A 158 3.54 1.67 -15.41
CA PHE A 158 4.08 1.94 -14.08
C PHE A 158 3.14 1.44 -12.97
N TYR A 159 1.83 1.73 -13.06
CA TYR A 159 0.84 1.21 -12.12
C TYR A 159 0.70 -0.31 -12.21
N GLU A 160 0.77 -0.90 -13.41
CA GLU A 160 0.74 -2.35 -13.60
C GLU A 160 1.97 -3.04 -12.98
N ILE A 161 3.16 -2.43 -13.08
CA ILE A 161 4.38 -2.87 -12.38
C ILE A 161 4.28 -2.68 -10.85
N GLN A 162 3.67 -1.59 -10.37
CA GLN A 162 3.39 -1.37 -8.93
C GLN A 162 2.44 -2.46 -8.39
N VAL A 163 1.33 -2.71 -9.08
CA VAL A 163 0.36 -3.78 -8.75
C VAL A 163 1.02 -5.16 -8.83
N GLY A 164 1.89 -5.41 -9.81
CA GLY A 164 2.69 -6.63 -9.91
C GLY A 164 3.63 -6.83 -8.71
N LYS A 165 4.29 -5.77 -8.24
CA LYS A 165 5.11 -5.79 -7.01
C LYS A 165 4.27 -6.04 -5.76
N ILE A 166 3.12 -5.38 -5.61
CA ILE A 166 2.22 -5.57 -4.48
C ILE A 166 1.66 -7.01 -4.47
N ARG A 167 1.24 -7.54 -5.62
CA ARG A 167 0.76 -8.93 -5.77
C ARG A 167 1.84 -9.95 -5.44
N THR A 168 3.06 -9.78 -5.93
CA THR A 168 4.17 -10.70 -5.63
C THR A 168 4.60 -10.61 -4.15
N GLN A 169 4.64 -9.41 -3.56
CA GLN A 169 4.89 -9.23 -2.13
C GLN A 169 3.78 -9.86 -1.25
N LEU A 170 2.52 -9.76 -1.66
CA LEU A 170 1.40 -10.41 -0.98
C LEU A 170 1.49 -11.94 -1.07
N VAL A 171 1.81 -12.50 -2.25
CA VAL A 171 2.03 -13.95 -2.42
C VAL A 171 3.16 -14.45 -1.52
N LEU A 172 4.29 -13.75 -1.47
CA LEU A 172 5.41 -14.09 -0.57
C LEU A 172 5.01 -14.00 0.91
N SER A 173 4.21 -13.00 1.31
CA SER A 173 3.71 -12.88 2.68
C SER A 173 2.74 -14.01 3.05
N VAL A 174 1.89 -14.45 2.12
CA VAL A 174 0.95 -15.58 2.33
C VAL A 174 1.70 -16.92 2.35
N GLN A 175 2.78 -17.07 1.58
CA GLN A 175 3.67 -18.24 1.65
C GLN A 175 4.38 -18.30 3.01
N ALA A 176 5.00 -17.20 3.46
CA ALA A 176 5.64 -17.12 4.77
C ALA A 176 4.66 -17.38 5.94
N GLN A 177 3.42 -16.90 5.85
CA GLN A 177 2.38 -17.22 6.83
C GLN A 177 2.07 -18.72 6.85
N LYS A 178 1.89 -19.37 5.70
CA LYS A 178 1.61 -20.82 5.63
C LYS A 178 2.78 -21.68 6.11
N GLU A 179 4.02 -21.24 5.88
CA GLU A 179 5.20 -21.89 6.44
C GLU A 179 5.25 -21.79 7.97
N LEU A 180 4.95 -20.61 8.53
CA LEU A 180 4.86 -20.39 9.97
C LEU A 180 3.72 -21.20 10.63
N GLU A 181 2.54 -21.23 10.01
CA GLU A 181 1.41 -22.05 10.46
C GLU A 181 1.77 -23.54 10.47
N LYS A 182 2.49 -24.01 9.45
CA LYS A 182 2.98 -25.39 9.38
C LYS A 182 4.01 -25.71 10.46
N THR A 183 4.98 -24.83 10.73
CA THR A 183 5.95 -25.06 11.81
C THR A 183 5.27 -25.07 13.18
N LEU A 184 4.29 -24.19 13.41
CA LEU A 184 3.55 -24.13 14.67
C LEU A 184 2.67 -25.38 14.87
N GLN A 185 2.09 -25.94 13.80
CA GLN A 185 1.43 -27.25 13.84
C GLN A 185 2.41 -28.39 14.14
N GLN A 186 3.61 -28.39 13.57
CA GLN A 186 4.64 -29.39 13.83
C GLN A 186 5.15 -29.33 15.28
N GLU A 187 5.34 -28.12 15.82
CA GLU A 187 5.70 -27.94 17.24
C GLU A 187 4.60 -28.46 18.17
N ARG A 188 3.32 -28.16 17.90
CA ARG A 188 2.19 -28.68 18.69
C ARG A 188 2.15 -30.22 18.70
N ALA A 189 2.29 -30.86 17.54
CA ALA A 189 2.35 -32.31 17.45
C ALA A 189 3.53 -32.90 18.25
N ALA A 190 4.72 -32.29 18.13
CA ALA A 190 5.92 -32.70 18.86
C ALA A 190 5.90 -32.34 20.37
N TRP A 191 4.89 -31.60 20.84
CA TRP A 191 4.60 -31.44 22.28
C TRP A 191 3.62 -32.50 22.76
N GLN A 192 2.55 -32.77 22.01
CA GLN A 192 1.59 -33.83 22.32
C GLN A 192 2.22 -35.23 22.34
N GLU A 193 3.15 -35.51 21.41
CA GLU A 193 3.93 -36.76 21.39
C GLU A 193 4.77 -36.92 22.67
N LYS A 194 5.39 -35.84 23.15
CA LYS A 194 6.17 -35.83 24.41
C LYS A 194 5.30 -35.95 25.66
N GLU A 195 4.11 -35.37 25.63
CA GLU A 195 3.14 -35.43 26.72
C GLU A 195 2.70 -36.89 26.93
N ALA A 196 2.25 -37.56 25.87
CA ALA A 196 1.93 -39.00 25.88
C ALA A 196 3.15 -39.87 26.25
N GLU A 197 4.35 -39.55 25.75
CA GLU A 197 5.59 -40.23 26.13
C GLU A 197 5.94 -40.10 27.62
N MET A 198 5.49 -39.02 28.30
CA MET A 198 5.73 -38.81 29.73
C MET A 198 4.64 -39.46 30.58
N GLU A 199 3.38 -39.41 30.14
CA GLU A 199 2.28 -40.16 30.74
C GLU A 199 2.59 -41.66 30.77
N GLN A 200 2.95 -42.27 29.63
CA GLN A 200 3.30 -43.69 29.56
C GLN A 200 4.45 -44.06 30.52
N LYS A 201 5.49 -43.23 30.63
CA LYS A 201 6.61 -43.49 31.56
C LYS A 201 6.15 -43.45 33.01
N SER A 202 5.26 -42.52 33.36
CA SER A 202 4.69 -42.43 34.71
C SER A 202 3.80 -43.64 35.05
N ASP A 203 2.98 -44.11 34.10
CA ASP A 203 2.19 -45.33 34.26
C ASP A 203 3.09 -46.56 34.45
N GLU A 204 4.12 -46.73 33.62
CA GLU A 204 5.07 -47.84 33.77
C GLU A 204 5.85 -47.79 35.10
N GLU A 205 6.12 -46.60 35.65
CA GLU A 205 6.75 -46.44 36.96
C GLU A 205 5.79 -46.78 38.12
N LEU A 206 4.54 -46.33 38.07
CA LEU A 206 3.49 -46.73 39.01
C LEU A 206 3.30 -48.25 39.00
N ASP A 207 3.24 -48.86 37.81
CA ASP A 207 3.03 -50.29 37.60
C ASP A 207 4.26 -51.13 38.06
N ARG A 208 5.46 -50.55 38.09
CA ARG A 208 6.65 -51.16 38.73
C ARG A 208 6.61 -51.04 40.26
N LEU A 209 6.24 -49.88 40.78
CA LEU A 209 6.16 -49.62 42.22
C LEU A 209 5.07 -50.47 42.90
N GLU A 210 3.91 -50.65 42.25
CA GLU A 210 2.82 -51.46 42.78
C GLU A 210 3.21 -52.95 42.88
N LYS A 211 3.96 -53.47 41.90
CA LYS A 211 4.52 -54.84 41.92
C LYS A 211 5.58 -55.01 43.02
N ALA A 212 6.47 -54.02 43.19
CA ALA A 212 7.44 -54.02 44.28
C ALA A 212 6.78 -54.00 45.67
N LEU A 213 5.71 -53.21 45.85
CA LEU A 213 4.93 -53.15 47.09
C LEU A 213 4.25 -54.49 47.38
N LYS A 214 3.64 -55.13 46.37
CA LYS A 214 3.02 -56.47 46.49
C LYS A 214 4.05 -57.52 46.91
N GLN A 215 5.26 -57.50 46.33
CA GLN A 215 6.34 -58.40 46.71
C GLN A 215 6.82 -58.17 48.16
N ALA A 216 7.13 -56.93 48.52
CA ALA A 216 7.57 -56.58 49.87
C ALA A 216 6.53 -56.94 50.95
N HIS A 217 5.23 -56.87 50.62
CA HIS A 217 4.17 -57.31 51.52
C HIS A 217 4.13 -58.84 51.70
N ALA A 218 4.39 -59.62 50.64
CA ALA A 218 4.51 -61.07 50.74
C ALA A 218 5.73 -61.49 51.57
N ASP A 219 6.88 -60.85 51.37
CA ASP A 219 8.10 -61.09 52.15
C ASP A 219 7.93 -60.72 53.63
N LEU A 220 7.19 -59.64 53.91
CA LEU A 220 6.79 -59.26 55.28
C LEU A 220 5.88 -60.31 55.94
N GLN A 221 4.92 -60.88 55.20
CA GLN A 221 4.08 -61.96 55.72
C GLN A 221 4.89 -63.24 55.98
N ALA A 222 5.80 -63.61 55.08
CA ALA A 222 6.67 -64.79 55.23
C ALA A 222 7.66 -64.66 56.41
N THR A 223 8.21 -63.47 56.63
CA THR A 223 9.04 -63.19 57.82
C THR A 223 8.21 -63.15 59.10
N GLN A 224 6.97 -62.65 59.07
CA GLN A 224 6.09 -62.65 60.24
C GLN A 224 5.60 -64.06 60.63
N THR A 225 5.36 -64.97 59.68
CA THR A 225 5.03 -66.37 60.01
C THR A 225 6.23 -67.11 60.56
N ARG A 226 7.42 -66.93 59.97
CA ARG A 226 8.68 -67.45 60.52
C ARG A 226 8.93 -66.97 61.96
N LEU A 227 8.78 -65.66 62.23
CA LEU A 227 8.96 -65.09 63.57
C LEU A 227 7.96 -65.65 64.59
N ARG A 228 6.73 -65.98 64.19
CA ARG A 228 5.77 -66.69 65.07
C ARG A 228 6.28 -68.09 65.45
N MET A 229 6.79 -68.86 64.49
CA MET A 229 7.35 -70.19 64.75
C MET A 229 8.56 -70.10 65.70
N GLU A 230 9.49 -69.19 65.43
CA GLU A 230 10.67 -68.97 66.30
C GLU A 230 10.24 -68.53 67.72
N LYS A 231 9.27 -67.63 67.87
CA LYS A 231 8.71 -67.26 69.19
C LYS A 231 8.05 -68.44 69.92
N MET A 232 7.37 -69.34 69.20
CA MET A 232 6.80 -70.56 69.82
C MET A 232 7.90 -71.51 70.32
N HIS A 233 9.05 -71.60 69.66
CA HIS A 233 10.18 -72.41 70.11
C HIS A 233 10.87 -71.84 71.37
N PHE A 234 10.92 -70.52 71.53
CA PHE A 234 11.55 -69.86 72.69
C PHE A 234 10.60 -69.65 73.90
N ALA A 235 9.30 -69.90 73.76
CA ALA A 235 8.31 -69.66 74.81
C ALA A 235 8.59 -70.39 76.15
N THR A 236 9.29 -71.53 76.11
CA THR A 236 9.69 -72.31 77.30
C THR A 236 10.93 -71.77 78.02
N LEU A 237 11.59 -70.76 77.45
CA LEU A 237 12.77 -70.09 78.02
C LEU A 237 12.49 -68.64 78.43
N GLN A 238 11.27 -68.14 78.25
CA GLN A 238 10.88 -66.81 78.70
C GLN A 238 10.66 -66.78 80.22
N ILE A 239 11.18 -65.74 80.87
CA ILE A 239 11.05 -65.46 82.30
C ILE A 239 10.36 -64.10 82.48
N SER A 240 9.56 -63.95 83.53
CA SER A 240 8.93 -62.67 83.89
C SER A 240 9.93 -61.70 84.52
N ASP A 241 9.74 -60.40 84.30
CA ASP A 241 10.70 -59.37 84.74
C ASP A 241 11.05 -59.43 86.24
N ALA A 242 10.08 -59.76 87.10
CA ALA A 242 10.31 -59.88 88.54
C ALA A 242 11.22 -61.06 88.91
N LEU A 243 11.15 -62.18 88.17
CA LEU A 243 12.03 -63.34 88.38
C LEU A 243 13.40 -63.11 87.73
N ALA A 244 13.47 -62.42 86.59
CA ALA A 244 14.75 -61.99 86.03
C ALA A 244 15.51 -61.04 86.97
N GLU A 245 14.80 -60.08 87.61
CA GLU A 245 15.40 -59.17 88.58
C GLU A 245 15.81 -59.85 89.90
N GLN A 246 15.18 -60.99 90.24
CA GLN A 246 15.61 -61.83 91.37
C GLN A 246 16.88 -62.62 91.03
N LEU A 247 16.91 -63.28 89.86
CA LEU A 247 18.08 -64.03 89.38
C LEU A 247 19.29 -63.12 89.14
N SER A 248 19.10 -61.86 88.72
CA SER A 248 20.20 -60.88 88.56
C SER A 248 20.73 -60.29 89.88
N ARG A 249 20.30 -60.80 91.04
CA ARG A 249 20.78 -60.41 92.38
C ARG A 249 21.51 -61.55 93.10
N GLN A 250 21.73 -62.67 92.42
CA GLN A 250 22.51 -63.81 92.87
C GLN A 250 23.85 -63.81 92.11
N ASP A 251 24.92 -64.30 92.73
CA ASP A 251 26.24 -64.37 92.11
C ASP A 251 26.29 -65.51 91.07
N GLU A 252 27.08 -65.33 90.00
CA GLU A 252 27.07 -66.20 88.81
C GLU A 252 27.43 -67.67 89.10
N GLU A 253 28.07 -67.95 90.24
CA GLU A 253 28.47 -69.29 90.69
C GLU A 253 27.29 -70.12 91.27
N ASP A 254 26.22 -69.45 91.75
CA ASP A 254 25.04 -70.09 92.35
C ASP A 254 23.89 -70.35 91.35
N LEU A 255 23.93 -69.76 90.14
CA LEU A 255 22.87 -69.92 89.14
C LEU A 255 22.95 -71.27 88.40
N SER A 256 21.80 -71.89 88.14
CA SER A 256 21.75 -72.99 87.17
C SER A 256 22.10 -72.48 85.78
N ILE A 257 22.80 -73.29 84.97
CA ILE A 257 23.05 -73.04 83.54
C ILE A 257 21.76 -72.68 82.80
N ARG A 258 20.62 -73.28 83.20
CA ARG A 258 19.28 -72.95 82.69
C ARG A 258 18.89 -71.50 83.00
N GLU A 259 19.05 -71.08 84.25
CA GLU A 259 18.65 -69.75 84.75
C GLU A 259 19.54 -68.66 84.16
N TYR A 260 20.86 -68.89 84.06
CA TYR A 260 21.79 -67.99 83.36
C TYR A 260 21.43 -67.83 81.87
N ILE A 261 21.10 -68.92 81.17
CA ILE A 261 20.61 -68.86 79.78
C ILE A 261 19.30 -68.08 79.67
N GLN A 262 18.36 -68.28 80.58
CA GLN A 262 17.09 -67.54 80.60
C GLN A 262 17.28 -66.05 80.91
N LEU A 263 18.19 -65.69 81.82
CA LEU A 263 18.57 -64.31 82.12
C LEU A 263 19.22 -63.63 80.90
N SER A 264 20.14 -64.32 80.25
CA SER A 264 20.82 -63.85 79.02
C SER A 264 19.82 -63.62 77.88
N ILE A 265 18.93 -64.60 77.62
CA ILE A 265 17.84 -64.48 76.64
C ILE A 265 16.92 -63.30 77.00
N HIS A 266 16.47 -63.19 78.24
CA HIS A 266 15.60 -62.08 78.69
C HIS A 266 16.26 -60.71 78.49
N SER A 267 17.55 -60.57 78.83
CA SER A 267 18.30 -59.32 78.61
C SER A 267 18.42 -58.95 77.13
N LYS A 268 18.57 -59.94 76.24
CA LYS A 268 18.65 -59.72 74.79
C LYS A 268 17.28 -59.46 74.17
N VAL A 269 16.23 -60.10 74.69
CA VAL A 269 14.83 -59.84 74.33
C VAL A 269 14.43 -58.42 74.73
N ARG A 270 14.67 -57.97 75.97
CA ARG A 270 14.41 -56.58 76.39
C ARG A 270 15.11 -55.55 75.48
N LYS A 271 16.37 -55.80 75.09
CA LYS A 271 17.10 -54.92 74.15
C LYS A 271 16.38 -54.85 72.80
N LEU A 272 16.08 -56.00 72.19
CA LEU A 272 15.33 -56.07 70.92
C LEU A 272 13.92 -55.48 71.03
N GLU A 273 13.25 -55.57 72.17
CA GLU A 273 11.94 -54.97 72.42
C GLU A 273 12.05 -53.44 72.54
N SER A 274 13.08 -52.91 73.20
CA SER A 274 13.34 -51.47 73.24
C SER A 274 13.76 -50.89 71.87
N GLU A 275 14.52 -51.65 71.08
CA GLU A 275 14.87 -51.30 69.69
C GLU A 275 13.62 -51.33 68.79
N LEU A 276 12.74 -52.32 68.96
CA LEU A 276 11.48 -52.45 68.23
C LEU A 276 10.49 -51.35 68.61
N GLU A 277 10.43 -50.95 69.88
CA GLU A 277 9.57 -49.85 70.35
C GLU A 277 10.08 -48.49 69.87
N ARG A 278 11.40 -48.26 69.83
CA ARG A 278 11.99 -47.10 69.15
C ARG A 278 11.62 -47.09 67.66
N CYS A 279 11.78 -48.21 66.95
CA CYS A 279 11.37 -48.32 65.55
C CYS A 279 9.85 -48.11 65.34
N ARG A 280 8.99 -48.51 66.29
CA ARG A 280 7.55 -48.19 66.26
C ARG A 280 7.31 -46.69 66.37
N GLN A 281 7.98 -46.01 67.29
CA GLN A 281 7.85 -44.55 67.49
C GLN A 281 8.38 -43.77 66.26
N GLU A 282 9.44 -44.26 65.62
CA GLU A 282 9.94 -43.72 64.34
C GLU A 282 8.93 -43.95 63.20
N VAL A 283 8.33 -45.14 63.10
CA VAL A 283 7.24 -45.40 62.13
C VAL A 283 6.00 -44.55 62.43
N GLU A 284 5.63 -44.34 63.70
CA GLU A 284 4.45 -43.53 64.06
C GLU A 284 4.68 -42.04 63.79
N THR A 285 5.89 -41.52 64.02
CA THR A 285 6.25 -40.13 63.67
C THR A 285 6.31 -39.94 62.15
N LEU A 286 6.90 -40.88 61.40
CA LEU A 286 6.87 -40.86 59.93
C LEU A 286 5.45 -41.00 59.36
N GLN A 287 4.57 -41.80 59.99
CA GLN A 287 3.15 -41.87 59.61
C GLN A 287 2.42 -40.56 59.89
N LYS A 288 2.68 -39.91 61.03
CA LYS A 288 2.12 -38.58 61.35
C LYS A 288 2.56 -37.53 60.32
N ILE A 289 3.86 -37.48 59.99
CA ILE A 289 4.41 -36.60 58.95
C ILE A 289 3.73 -36.89 57.60
N SER A 290 3.73 -38.16 57.14
CA SER A 290 3.08 -38.54 55.87
C SER A 290 1.57 -38.24 55.85
N SER A 291 0.88 -38.29 57.00
CA SER A 291 -0.53 -37.90 57.09
C SER A 291 -0.74 -36.39 56.99
N ALA A 292 0.17 -35.59 57.55
CA ALA A 292 0.17 -34.14 57.41
C ALA A 292 0.52 -33.72 55.97
N ASP A 293 1.51 -34.34 55.35
CA ASP A 293 1.89 -34.11 53.95
C ASP A 293 0.73 -34.45 53.00
N LYS A 294 0.02 -35.56 53.24
CA LYS A 294 -1.19 -35.93 52.48
C LYS A 294 -2.33 -34.95 52.69
N ALA A 295 -2.53 -34.44 53.90
CA ALA A 295 -3.54 -33.40 54.17
C ALA A 295 -3.18 -32.07 53.49
N ALA A 296 -1.90 -31.68 53.48
CA ALA A 296 -1.41 -30.50 52.78
C ALA A 296 -1.54 -30.64 51.25
N ALA A 297 -1.21 -31.82 50.70
CA ALA A 297 -1.39 -32.12 49.27
C ALA A 297 -2.87 -32.13 48.85
N ALA A 298 -3.76 -32.66 49.70
CA ALA A 298 -5.20 -32.58 49.48
C ALA A 298 -5.71 -31.13 49.50
N GLY A 299 -5.28 -30.32 50.49
CA GLY A 299 -5.61 -28.89 50.54
C GLY A 299 -5.13 -28.12 49.30
N ALA A 300 -3.90 -28.37 48.86
CA ALA A 300 -3.37 -27.77 47.63
C ALA A 300 -4.15 -28.23 46.36
N SER A 301 -4.62 -29.49 46.33
CA SER A 301 -5.49 -29.98 45.26
C SER A 301 -6.86 -29.29 45.27
N ASP A 302 -7.47 -29.09 46.43
CA ASP A 302 -8.74 -28.38 46.57
C ASP A 302 -8.59 -26.89 46.20
N GLU A 303 -7.48 -26.24 46.56
CA GLU A 303 -7.13 -24.89 46.11
C GLU A 303 -6.98 -24.81 44.58
N ILE A 304 -6.30 -25.77 43.95
CA ILE A 304 -6.18 -25.85 42.48
C ILE A 304 -7.55 -26.00 41.83
N VAL A 305 -8.41 -26.90 42.33
CA VAL A 305 -9.78 -27.09 41.83
C VAL A 305 -10.64 -25.84 42.04
N GLN A 306 -10.46 -25.11 43.15
CA GLN A 306 -11.14 -23.84 43.39
C GLN A 306 -10.67 -22.76 42.40
N VAL A 307 -9.36 -22.65 42.15
CA VAL A 307 -8.79 -21.72 41.15
C VAL A 307 -9.27 -22.05 39.74
N GLN A 308 -9.30 -23.34 39.35
CA GLN A 308 -9.86 -23.79 38.07
C GLN A 308 -11.33 -23.39 37.92
N ARG A 309 -12.19 -23.69 38.91
CA ARG A 309 -13.60 -23.27 38.89
C ARG A 309 -13.78 -21.76 38.78
N ILE A 310 -12.92 -20.97 39.43
CA ILE A 310 -12.92 -19.50 39.32
C ILE A 310 -12.44 -19.04 37.94
N ALA A 311 -11.49 -19.72 37.31
CA ALA A 311 -11.03 -19.43 35.96
C ALA A 311 -12.12 -19.73 34.92
N GLU A 312 -12.72 -20.93 34.93
CA GLU A 312 -13.84 -21.28 34.05
C GLU A 312 -15.04 -20.34 34.24
N ALA A 313 -15.34 -19.95 35.49
CA ALA A 313 -16.44 -19.03 35.78
C ALA A 313 -16.18 -17.59 35.28
N LYS A 314 -14.91 -17.20 35.10
CA LYS A 314 -14.53 -15.96 34.40
C LYS A 314 -14.59 -16.15 32.89
N GLU A 315 -14.12 -17.28 32.37
CA GLU A 315 -14.16 -17.61 30.94
C GLU A 315 -15.60 -17.59 30.41
N ARG A 316 -16.53 -18.28 31.07
CA ARG A 316 -17.95 -18.30 30.70
C ARG A 316 -18.61 -16.92 30.74
N ARG A 317 -18.16 -16.02 31.63
CA ARG A 317 -18.62 -14.62 31.66
C ARG A 317 -18.08 -13.83 30.48
N LEU A 318 -16.78 -13.96 30.17
CA LEU A 318 -16.15 -13.30 29.02
C LEU A 318 -16.71 -13.82 27.69
N GLN A 319 -17.07 -15.10 27.59
CA GLN A 319 -17.80 -15.68 26.46
C GLN A 319 -19.18 -15.03 26.30
N HIS A 320 -19.98 -14.97 27.35
CA HIS A 320 -21.30 -14.32 27.32
C HIS A 320 -21.23 -12.80 27.07
N GLU A 321 -20.23 -12.10 27.62
CA GLU A 321 -19.96 -10.68 27.33
C GLU A 321 -19.54 -10.46 25.88
N LEU A 322 -18.76 -11.39 25.29
CA LEU A 322 -18.42 -11.38 23.87
C LEU A 322 -19.65 -11.65 22.99
N GLU A 323 -20.48 -12.66 23.31
CA GLU A 323 -21.72 -12.97 22.60
C GLU A 323 -22.69 -11.78 22.59
N LEU A 324 -22.86 -11.09 23.73
CA LEU A 324 -23.63 -9.84 23.82
C LEU A 324 -23.02 -8.70 22.99
N SER A 325 -21.70 -8.55 23.02
CA SER A 325 -20.97 -7.56 22.21
C SER A 325 -21.05 -7.86 20.69
N GLU A 326 -21.11 -9.13 20.31
CA GLU A 326 -21.29 -9.54 18.91
C GLU A 326 -22.74 -9.42 18.45
N ALA A 327 -23.71 -9.76 19.28
CA ALA A 327 -25.13 -9.54 18.99
C ALA A 327 -25.45 -8.03 18.82
N THR A 328 -24.94 -7.19 19.71
CA THR A 328 -25.10 -5.73 19.60
C THR A 328 -24.34 -5.14 18.41
N ARG A 329 -23.17 -5.67 18.05
CA ARG A 329 -22.48 -5.33 16.78
C ARG A 329 -23.31 -5.72 15.56
N GLN A 330 -23.87 -6.93 15.52
CA GLN A 330 -24.69 -7.42 14.41
C GLN A 330 -25.96 -6.57 14.24
N GLU A 331 -26.60 -6.19 15.34
CA GLU A 331 -27.77 -5.31 15.33
C GLU A 331 -27.42 -3.92 14.76
N LEU A 332 -26.32 -3.30 15.21
CA LEU A 332 -25.84 -2.04 14.63
C LEU A 332 -25.45 -2.17 13.15
N GLU A 333 -24.85 -3.29 12.74
CA GLU A 333 -24.55 -3.57 11.33
C GLU A 333 -25.82 -3.76 10.48
N ASN A 334 -26.90 -4.29 11.06
CA ASN A 334 -28.20 -4.41 10.38
C ASN A 334 -28.93 -3.06 10.30
N GLN A 335 -28.86 -2.23 11.34
CA GLN A 335 -29.36 -0.85 11.31
C GLN A 335 -28.61 0.01 10.28
N ILE A 336 -27.29 -0.15 10.18
CA ILE A 336 -26.48 0.53 9.15
C ILE A 336 -26.90 0.08 7.75
N LYS A 337 -27.12 -1.23 7.50
CA LYS A 337 -27.64 -1.71 6.21
C LYS A 337 -28.99 -1.09 5.88
N ALA A 338 -29.96 -1.17 6.80
CA ALA A 338 -31.30 -0.61 6.61
C ALA A 338 -31.29 0.90 6.31
N LEU A 339 -30.38 1.66 6.94
CA LEU A 339 -30.18 3.08 6.63
C LEU A 339 -29.50 3.32 5.28
N VAL A 340 -28.58 2.45 4.85
CA VAL A 340 -27.99 2.50 3.49
C VAL A 340 -29.05 2.17 2.44
N ASP A 341 -29.82 1.09 2.62
CA ASP A 341 -30.91 0.68 1.74
C ASP A 341 -31.98 1.78 1.63
N GLN A 342 -32.32 2.45 2.75
CA GLN A 342 -33.22 3.62 2.75
C GLN A 342 -32.61 4.80 1.97
N VAL A 343 -31.33 5.12 2.20
CA VAL A 343 -30.64 6.22 1.50
C VAL A 343 -30.52 5.95 0.00
N ASP A 344 -30.28 4.71 -0.41
CA ASP A 344 -30.21 4.34 -1.82
C ASP A 344 -31.60 4.32 -2.48
N GLY A 345 -32.64 3.88 -1.76
CA GLY A 345 -34.04 4.05 -2.18
C GLY A 345 -34.41 5.53 -2.40
N MET A 346 -34.04 6.41 -1.46
CA MET A 346 -34.22 7.87 -1.60
C MET A 346 -33.46 8.45 -2.81
N LYS A 347 -32.26 7.94 -3.14
CA LYS A 347 -31.53 8.32 -4.37
C LYS A 347 -32.24 7.84 -5.63
N GLU A 348 -32.83 6.64 -5.63
CA GLU A 348 -33.61 6.18 -6.78
C GLU A 348 -34.88 7.01 -6.97
N GLU A 349 -35.59 7.34 -5.91
CA GLU A 349 -36.73 8.26 -5.97
C GLU A 349 -36.29 9.66 -6.43
N GLN A 350 -35.14 10.16 -5.99
CA GLN A 350 -34.58 11.42 -6.50
C GLN A 350 -34.31 11.34 -8.01
N ARG A 351 -33.66 10.28 -8.51
CA ARG A 351 -33.43 10.10 -9.96
C ARG A 351 -34.74 10.04 -10.76
N ARG A 352 -35.71 9.26 -10.30
CA ARG A 352 -37.06 9.18 -10.93
C ARG A 352 -37.75 10.55 -10.96
N ASN A 353 -37.61 11.34 -9.89
CA ASN A 353 -38.13 12.71 -9.86
C ASN A 353 -37.37 13.65 -10.80
N GLU A 354 -36.05 13.55 -10.90
CA GLU A 354 -35.22 14.32 -11.84
C GLU A 354 -35.55 14.00 -13.30
N GLU A 355 -35.77 12.71 -13.62
CA GLU A 355 -36.30 12.23 -14.90
C GLU A 355 -37.68 12.87 -15.19
N ILE A 356 -38.64 12.77 -14.26
CA ILE A 356 -39.97 13.40 -14.39
C ILE A 356 -39.90 14.92 -14.55
N TYR A 357 -39.00 15.62 -13.85
CA TYR A 357 -38.81 17.07 -14.01
C TYR A 357 -38.11 17.44 -15.33
N SER A 358 -37.31 16.55 -15.90
CA SER A 358 -36.75 16.69 -17.26
C SER A 358 -37.86 16.58 -18.30
N ASP A 359 -38.71 15.55 -18.20
CA ASP A 359 -39.83 15.32 -19.10
C ASP A 359 -40.86 16.44 -19.04
N GLN A 360 -41.25 16.88 -17.84
CA GLN A 360 -42.11 18.07 -17.66
C GLN A 360 -41.50 19.32 -18.30
N ARG A 361 -40.17 19.50 -18.24
CA ARG A 361 -39.46 20.62 -18.88
C ARG A 361 -39.43 20.47 -20.41
N GLY A 362 -39.33 19.25 -20.93
CA GLY A 362 -39.47 18.93 -22.36
C GLY A 362 -40.87 19.28 -22.87
N LEU A 363 -41.90 18.65 -22.31
CA LEU A 363 -43.31 18.90 -22.62
C LEU A 363 -43.70 20.38 -22.47
N LYS A 364 -43.11 21.10 -21.51
CA LYS A 364 -43.32 22.55 -21.35
C LYS A 364 -42.68 23.35 -22.50
N LYS A 365 -41.45 23.03 -22.93
CA LYS A 365 -40.82 23.65 -24.11
C LYS A 365 -41.65 23.38 -25.37
N GLU A 366 -42.16 22.17 -25.55
CA GLU A 366 -43.02 21.79 -26.67
C GLU A 366 -44.37 22.50 -26.64
N SER A 367 -45.04 22.54 -25.49
CA SER A 367 -46.30 23.30 -25.30
C SER A 367 -46.12 24.79 -25.63
N ASP A 368 -45.00 25.38 -25.23
CA ASP A 368 -44.72 26.79 -25.52
C ASP A 368 -44.22 27.01 -26.96
N ARG A 369 -43.62 26.00 -27.62
CA ARG A 369 -43.37 26.00 -29.07
C ARG A 369 -44.70 25.98 -29.83
N LEU A 370 -45.54 24.99 -29.59
CA LEU A 370 -46.85 24.84 -30.25
C LEU A 370 -47.74 26.08 -30.06
N LYS A 371 -47.64 26.79 -28.93
CA LYS A 371 -48.31 28.09 -28.73
C LYS A 371 -47.78 29.22 -29.62
N ARG A 372 -46.46 29.30 -29.84
CA ARG A 372 -45.88 30.27 -30.79
C ARG A 372 -46.28 29.91 -32.22
N ASP A 373 -46.19 28.63 -32.58
CA ASP A 373 -46.54 28.13 -33.91
C ASP A 373 -48.03 28.39 -34.19
N LEU A 374 -48.93 28.16 -33.21
CA LEU A 374 -50.35 28.54 -33.29
C LEU A 374 -50.57 30.06 -33.34
N GLN A 375 -49.79 30.87 -32.61
CA GLN A 375 -49.91 32.33 -32.64
C GLN A 375 -49.50 32.90 -34.01
N VAL A 376 -48.45 32.34 -34.64
CA VAL A 376 -48.04 32.69 -36.01
C VAL A 376 -49.14 32.33 -37.00
N LEU A 377 -49.66 31.10 -36.95
CA LEU A 377 -50.78 30.66 -37.79
C LEU A 377 -52.06 31.49 -37.59
N GLN A 378 -52.30 32.00 -36.37
CA GLN A 378 -53.40 32.94 -36.11
C GLN A 378 -53.16 34.30 -36.77
N SER A 379 -51.96 34.87 -36.67
CA SER A 379 -51.63 36.11 -37.39
C SER A 379 -51.68 35.94 -38.91
N GLU A 380 -51.19 34.81 -39.45
CA GLU A 380 -51.28 34.51 -40.89
C GLU A 380 -52.73 34.35 -41.36
N HIS A 381 -53.57 33.68 -40.56
CA HIS A 381 -55.01 33.57 -40.83
C HIS A 381 -55.71 34.93 -40.83
N ASP A 382 -55.42 35.79 -39.85
CA ASP A 382 -56.07 37.10 -39.74
C ASP A 382 -55.56 38.08 -40.83
N ASP A 383 -54.29 38.00 -41.22
CA ASP A 383 -53.74 38.69 -42.41
C ASP A 383 -54.40 38.21 -43.71
N LEU A 384 -54.54 36.89 -43.90
CA LEU A 384 -55.22 36.31 -45.06
C LEU A 384 -56.70 36.72 -45.11
N LYS A 385 -57.36 36.78 -43.96
CA LYS A 385 -58.74 37.25 -43.83
C LYS A 385 -58.87 38.74 -44.15
N ALA A 386 -57.98 39.59 -43.64
CA ALA A 386 -57.97 41.01 -43.96
C ALA A 386 -57.80 41.25 -45.47
N ARG A 387 -56.89 40.51 -46.11
CA ARG A 387 -56.71 40.53 -47.58
C ARG A 387 -57.94 40.01 -48.32
N PHE A 388 -58.62 38.97 -47.82
CA PHE A 388 -59.87 38.48 -48.40
C PHE A 388 -60.98 39.53 -48.32
N ASP A 389 -61.14 40.19 -47.17
CA ASP A 389 -62.14 41.25 -46.96
C ASP A 389 -61.84 42.49 -47.83
N GLU A 390 -60.57 42.86 -48.03
CA GLU A 390 -60.14 43.92 -48.96
C GLU A 390 -60.40 43.55 -50.45
N VAL A 391 -60.09 42.32 -50.86
CA VAL A 391 -60.40 41.80 -52.21
C VAL A 391 -61.92 41.73 -52.43
N SER A 392 -62.69 41.40 -51.40
CA SER A 392 -64.16 41.40 -51.43
C SER A 392 -64.72 42.82 -51.61
N ALA A 393 -64.19 43.80 -50.86
CA ALA A 393 -64.58 45.20 -50.99
C ALA A 393 -64.25 45.78 -52.37
N THR A 394 -63.00 45.61 -52.83
CA THR A 394 -62.57 46.11 -54.15
C THR A 394 -63.28 45.41 -55.33
N SER A 395 -63.68 44.14 -55.16
CA SER A 395 -64.57 43.44 -56.09
C SER A 395 -65.98 44.04 -56.11
N SER A 396 -66.55 44.40 -54.95
CA SER A 396 -67.85 45.08 -54.84
C SER A 396 -67.82 46.46 -55.51
N ASP A 397 -66.80 47.27 -55.24
CA ASP A 397 -66.63 48.59 -55.87
C ASP A 397 -66.46 48.47 -57.40
N SER A 398 -65.74 47.44 -57.85
CA SER A 398 -65.61 47.13 -59.28
C SER A 398 -66.95 46.75 -59.91
N HIS A 399 -67.79 45.95 -59.23
CA HIS A 399 -69.14 45.63 -59.69
C HIS A 399 -70.05 46.88 -59.76
N GLN A 400 -69.99 47.75 -58.75
CA GLN A 400 -70.72 49.03 -58.76
C GLN A 400 -70.29 49.91 -59.93
N LYS A 401 -68.98 50.01 -60.18
CA LYS A 401 -68.41 50.75 -61.32
C LYS A 401 -68.83 50.17 -62.67
N ILE A 402 -68.87 48.83 -62.80
CA ILE A 402 -69.37 48.15 -64.00
C ILE A 402 -70.86 48.45 -64.23
N ALA A 403 -71.67 48.45 -63.17
CA ALA A 403 -73.10 48.78 -63.26
C ALA A 403 -73.32 50.23 -63.74
N LEU A 404 -72.60 51.20 -63.16
CA LEU A 404 -72.65 52.61 -63.57
C LEU A 404 -72.21 52.80 -65.04
N LEU A 405 -71.07 52.24 -65.43
CA LEU A 405 -70.58 52.32 -66.82
C LEU A 405 -71.51 51.62 -67.83
N THR A 406 -72.27 50.61 -67.38
CA THR A 406 -73.28 49.96 -68.22
C THR A 406 -74.52 50.85 -68.42
N ALA A 407 -74.93 51.59 -67.37
CA ALA A 407 -76.00 52.58 -67.46
C ALA A 407 -75.60 53.78 -68.35
N ASP A 408 -74.39 54.33 -68.14
CA ASP A 408 -73.85 55.42 -68.98
C ASP A 408 -73.74 54.98 -70.44
N LYS A 409 -73.26 53.76 -70.70
CA LYS A 409 -73.21 53.19 -72.07
C LYS A 409 -74.61 53.11 -72.69
N ALA A 410 -75.63 52.68 -71.95
CA ALA A 410 -76.99 52.60 -72.46
C ALA A 410 -77.55 53.99 -72.80
N PHE A 411 -77.37 54.97 -71.91
CA PHE A 411 -77.79 56.36 -72.11
C PHE A 411 -77.08 57.01 -73.31
N LEU A 412 -75.76 56.87 -73.41
CA LEU A 412 -74.97 57.38 -74.52
C LEU A 412 -75.30 56.69 -75.84
N GLN A 413 -75.70 55.41 -75.81
CA GLN A 413 -76.12 54.68 -77.02
C GLN A 413 -77.48 55.16 -77.54
N ASP A 414 -78.46 55.40 -76.65
CA ASP A 414 -79.76 56.00 -77.02
C ASP A 414 -79.60 57.45 -77.53
N SER A 415 -78.85 58.27 -76.79
CA SER A 415 -78.51 59.63 -77.22
C SER A 415 -77.77 59.65 -78.57
N LYS A 416 -76.85 58.70 -78.81
CA LYS A 416 -76.19 58.52 -80.11
C LYS A 416 -77.20 58.21 -81.22
N THR A 417 -78.15 57.27 -81.02
CA THR A 417 -79.15 56.96 -82.06
C THR A 417 -80.05 58.16 -82.37
N GLN A 418 -80.49 58.89 -81.35
CA GLN A 418 -81.27 60.12 -81.55
C GLN A 418 -80.48 61.21 -82.30
N LEU A 419 -79.17 61.34 -82.03
CA LEU A 419 -78.29 62.24 -82.75
C LEU A 419 -77.96 61.75 -84.18
N GLU A 420 -77.87 60.44 -84.43
CA GLU A 420 -77.69 59.89 -85.77
C GLU A 420 -78.91 60.12 -86.66
N ASP A 421 -80.13 59.98 -86.13
CA ASP A 421 -81.37 60.35 -86.82
C ASP A 421 -81.47 61.86 -87.08
N GLN A 422 -81.09 62.70 -86.11
CA GLN A 422 -81.00 64.16 -86.32
C GLN A 422 -79.94 64.51 -87.37
N VAL A 423 -78.78 63.84 -87.37
CA VAL A 423 -77.72 64.03 -88.37
C VAL A 423 -78.15 63.53 -89.75
N ALA A 424 -78.98 62.49 -89.86
CA ALA A 424 -79.56 62.06 -91.14
C ALA A 424 -80.47 63.14 -91.73
N ASN A 425 -81.40 63.67 -90.94
CA ASN A 425 -82.28 64.77 -91.35
C ASN A 425 -81.50 66.06 -91.65
N MET A 426 -80.55 66.43 -90.79
CA MET A 426 -79.69 67.58 -90.98
C MET A 426 -78.72 67.40 -92.15
N ARG A 427 -78.36 66.18 -92.57
CA ARG A 427 -77.56 65.93 -93.79
C ARG A 427 -78.33 66.25 -95.08
N VAL A 428 -79.63 65.99 -95.11
CA VAL A 428 -80.48 66.40 -96.25
C VAL A 428 -80.50 67.93 -96.34
N SER A 429 -80.77 68.62 -95.22
CA SER A 429 -80.69 70.09 -95.18
C SER A 429 -79.25 70.60 -95.43
N HIS A 430 -78.22 69.87 -95.01
CA HIS A 430 -76.82 70.21 -95.26
C HIS A 430 -76.44 70.13 -96.75
N GLN A 431 -77.11 69.31 -97.57
CA GLN A 431 -76.88 69.33 -99.03
C GLN A 431 -77.45 70.62 -99.65
N GLU A 432 -78.63 71.07 -99.22
CA GLU A 432 -79.22 72.36 -99.62
C GLU A 432 -78.43 73.55 -99.07
N MET A 433 -77.89 73.41 -97.86
CA MET A 433 -76.98 74.38 -97.26
C MET A 433 -75.56 74.27 -97.84
N GLN A 434 -75.14 73.18 -98.48
CA GLN A 434 -73.79 73.07 -99.06
C GLN A 434 -73.58 74.10 -100.17
N GLY A 435 -74.60 74.34 -101.00
CA GLY A 435 -74.60 75.43 -101.98
C GLY A 435 -74.47 76.84 -101.35
N LYS A 436 -74.71 76.98 -100.05
CA LYS A 436 -74.53 78.21 -99.26
C LYS A 436 -73.26 78.14 -98.39
N ILE A 437 -72.77 76.95 -98.04
CA ILE A 437 -71.49 76.72 -97.36
C ILE A 437 -70.35 77.02 -98.31
N ASN A 438 -70.47 76.76 -99.61
CA ASN A 438 -69.46 77.16 -100.59
C ASN A 438 -69.24 78.70 -100.64
N SER A 439 -70.23 79.52 -100.24
CA SER A 439 -70.09 80.99 -100.07
C SER A 439 -69.89 81.44 -98.60
N LEU A 440 -69.71 80.48 -97.69
CA LEU A 440 -69.23 80.67 -96.33
C LEU A 440 -67.83 80.06 -96.12
N GLN A 441 -67.34 79.18 -96.99
CA GLN A 441 -66.00 78.59 -96.96
C GLN A 441 -64.92 79.66 -97.13
N GLU A 442 -65.13 80.61 -98.04
CA GLU A 442 -64.33 81.82 -98.20
C GLU A 442 -64.24 82.68 -96.91
N LYS A 443 -65.18 82.50 -95.96
CA LYS A 443 -65.20 83.15 -94.63
C LYS A 443 -64.83 82.19 -93.50
N HIS A 444 -64.70 80.91 -93.78
CA HIS A 444 -64.33 79.85 -92.84
C HIS A 444 -62.81 79.76 -92.72
N ASP A 445 -62.08 80.00 -93.81
CA ASP A 445 -60.62 79.90 -93.82
C ASP A 445 -59.96 80.99 -92.96
N ASP A 446 -60.56 82.20 -92.89
CA ASP A 446 -60.21 83.22 -91.89
C ASP A 446 -60.39 82.73 -90.45
N ASN A 447 -61.48 81.98 -90.17
CA ASN A 447 -61.79 81.46 -88.84
C ASN A 447 -60.94 80.22 -88.46
N LEU A 448 -60.54 79.40 -89.44
CA LEU A 448 -59.59 78.29 -89.23
C LEU A 448 -58.27 78.78 -88.63
N SER A 449 -57.79 79.96 -89.06
CA SER A 449 -56.53 80.53 -88.55
C SER A 449 -56.58 80.80 -87.03
N GLN A 450 -57.73 81.22 -86.50
CA GLN A 450 -57.94 81.50 -85.08
C GLN A 450 -58.18 80.22 -84.27
N SER A 451 -58.93 79.27 -84.83
CA SER A 451 -59.14 77.94 -84.24
C SER A 451 -57.82 77.19 -84.00
N ALA A 452 -56.89 77.26 -84.96
CA ALA A 452 -55.57 76.65 -84.85
C ALA A 452 -54.70 77.23 -83.70
N GLN A 453 -54.90 78.50 -83.33
CA GLN A 453 -54.18 79.11 -82.20
C GLN A 453 -54.67 78.56 -80.87
N LEU A 454 -56.00 78.57 -80.65
CA LEU A 454 -56.63 78.05 -79.42
C LEU A 454 -56.35 76.56 -79.19
N GLN A 455 -56.24 75.77 -80.26
CA GLN A 455 -55.86 74.35 -80.15
C GLN A 455 -54.41 74.16 -79.65
N ASN A 456 -53.47 75.01 -80.08
CA ASN A 456 -52.08 74.93 -79.63
C ASN A 456 -51.93 75.37 -78.16
N GLU A 457 -52.62 76.43 -77.73
CA GLU A 457 -52.66 76.87 -76.33
C GLU A 457 -53.26 75.78 -75.42
N THR A 458 -54.35 75.15 -75.87
CA THR A 458 -54.99 74.04 -75.16
C THR A 458 -54.05 72.83 -75.02
N ARG A 459 -53.30 72.49 -76.08
CA ARG A 459 -52.30 71.40 -76.02
C ARG A 459 -51.21 71.71 -74.99
N LEU A 460 -50.61 72.90 -75.05
CA LEU A 460 -49.53 73.32 -74.15
C LEU A 460 -49.94 73.29 -72.68
N HIS A 461 -51.20 73.63 -72.38
CA HIS A 461 -51.75 73.56 -71.02
C HIS A 461 -51.93 72.12 -70.50
N PHE A 462 -52.28 71.16 -71.37
CA PHE A 462 -52.30 69.74 -70.98
C PHE A 462 -50.90 69.13 -70.86
N GLU A 463 -50.01 69.46 -71.79
CA GLU A 463 -48.58 69.10 -71.78
C GLU A 463 -47.93 69.54 -70.46
N LYS A 464 -48.06 70.82 -70.10
CA LYS A 464 -47.60 71.36 -68.81
C LYS A 464 -48.26 70.68 -67.60
N LYS A 465 -49.54 70.30 -67.65
CA LYS A 465 -50.19 69.59 -66.54
C LYS A 465 -49.63 68.19 -66.33
N LEU A 466 -49.31 67.49 -67.43
CA LEU A 466 -48.65 66.19 -67.37
C LEU A 466 -47.22 66.32 -66.81
N ASP A 467 -46.48 67.37 -67.19
CA ASP A 467 -45.17 67.68 -66.58
C ASP A 467 -45.30 68.00 -65.08
N ASP A 468 -46.25 68.86 -64.69
CA ASP A 468 -46.54 69.22 -63.30
C ASP A 468 -47.00 68.01 -62.48
N GLU A 469 -47.60 66.98 -63.07
CA GLU A 469 -47.99 65.73 -62.40
C GLU A 469 -46.86 64.71 -62.35
N MET A 470 -46.09 64.56 -63.44
CA MET A 470 -44.86 63.75 -63.47
C MET A 470 -43.84 64.24 -62.44
N ALA A 471 -43.67 65.57 -62.30
CA ALA A 471 -42.83 66.18 -61.27
C ALA A 471 -43.30 65.82 -59.85
N LYS A 472 -44.61 65.80 -59.59
CA LYS A 472 -45.18 65.37 -58.29
C LYS A 472 -44.90 63.89 -58.02
N PHE A 473 -45.06 63.01 -59.02
CA PHE A 473 -44.76 61.59 -58.87
C PHE A 473 -43.27 61.33 -58.63
N MET A 474 -42.38 62.00 -59.36
CA MET A 474 -40.92 61.89 -59.13
C MET A 474 -40.52 62.37 -57.72
N GLU A 475 -41.06 63.49 -57.26
CA GLU A 475 -40.75 64.05 -55.93
C GLU A 475 -41.38 63.22 -54.79
N LEU A 476 -42.57 62.62 -54.98
CA LEU A 476 -43.14 61.66 -54.03
C LEU A 476 -42.30 60.37 -53.97
N SER A 477 -41.93 59.81 -55.12
CA SER A 477 -41.05 58.63 -55.21
C SER A 477 -39.71 58.89 -54.54
N LYS A 478 -39.09 60.06 -54.78
CA LYS A 478 -37.86 60.49 -54.13
C LYS A 478 -37.98 60.55 -52.61
N ARG A 479 -39.07 61.12 -52.07
CA ARG A 479 -39.32 61.16 -50.62
C ARG A 479 -39.55 59.77 -50.01
N GLU A 480 -40.16 58.85 -50.75
CA GLU A 480 -40.33 57.47 -50.30
C GLU A 480 -38.99 56.72 -50.29
N ILE A 481 -38.14 56.90 -51.30
CA ILE A 481 -36.77 56.38 -51.35
C ILE A 481 -35.92 56.96 -50.19
N GLU A 482 -36.04 58.26 -49.92
CA GLU A 482 -35.40 58.92 -48.78
C GLU A 482 -35.92 58.37 -47.44
N ARG A 483 -37.23 58.10 -47.29
CA ARG A 483 -37.81 57.44 -46.10
C ARG A 483 -37.26 56.03 -45.92
N ILE A 484 -37.37 55.17 -46.94
CA ILE A 484 -36.89 53.77 -46.91
C ILE A 484 -35.39 53.72 -46.55
N ARG A 485 -34.60 54.65 -47.06
CA ARG A 485 -33.17 54.77 -46.73
C ARG A 485 -32.94 55.14 -45.26
N ASN A 486 -33.71 56.10 -44.73
CA ASN A 486 -33.60 56.54 -43.34
C ASN A 486 -34.09 55.45 -42.36
N ASP A 487 -35.23 54.82 -42.65
CA ASP A 487 -35.79 53.74 -41.83
C ASP A 487 -34.85 52.52 -41.83
N GLY A 488 -34.29 52.17 -42.99
CA GLY A 488 -33.24 51.15 -43.11
C GLY A 488 -31.99 51.49 -42.28
N GLN A 489 -31.52 52.74 -42.32
CA GLN A 489 -30.42 53.19 -41.47
C GLN A 489 -30.74 53.06 -39.98
N VAL A 490 -31.94 53.46 -39.54
CA VAL A 490 -32.38 53.34 -38.14
C VAL A 490 -32.47 51.87 -37.70
N VAL A 491 -32.91 50.96 -38.58
CA VAL A 491 -32.88 49.51 -38.31
C VAL A 491 -31.45 49.00 -38.16
N TYR A 492 -30.54 49.32 -39.10
CA TYR A 492 -29.13 48.91 -38.99
C TYR A 492 -28.43 49.50 -37.76
N GLU A 493 -28.72 50.75 -37.38
CA GLU A 493 -28.18 51.37 -36.17
C GLU A 493 -28.71 50.70 -34.90
N ARG A 494 -30.00 50.37 -34.84
CA ARG A 494 -30.62 49.62 -33.74
C ARG A 494 -30.02 48.22 -33.60
N GLU A 495 -29.89 47.49 -34.71
CA GLU A 495 -29.29 46.16 -34.73
C GLU A 495 -27.81 46.21 -34.29
N ASN A 496 -27.03 47.14 -34.84
CA ASN A 496 -25.65 47.37 -34.41
C ASN A 496 -25.53 47.74 -32.93
N ARG A 497 -26.54 48.40 -32.34
CA ARG A 497 -26.57 48.69 -30.90
C ARG A 497 -26.84 47.44 -30.08
N LEU A 498 -27.85 46.65 -30.48
CA LEU A 498 -28.18 45.37 -29.82
C LEU A 498 -27.03 44.35 -29.90
N LEU A 499 -26.34 44.27 -31.03
CA LEU A 499 -25.15 43.42 -31.19
C LEU A 499 -23.97 43.87 -30.31
N LYS A 500 -23.81 45.17 -30.07
CA LYS A 500 -22.81 45.71 -29.13
C LYS A 500 -23.21 45.47 -27.68
N GLU A 501 -24.48 45.68 -27.33
CA GLU A 501 -25.04 45.37 -26.00
C GLU A 501 -24.83 43.88 -25.67
N ALA A 502 -25.22 42.97 -26.58
CA ALA A 502 -25.03 41.52 -26.42
C ALA A 502 -23.56 41.10 -26.35
N ARG A 503 -22.66 41.71 -27.14
CA ARG A 503 -21.21 41.51 -27.03
C ARG A 503 -20.70 41.94 -25.65
N ASP A 504 -21.13 43.10 -25.16
CA ASP A 504 -20.62 43.68 -23.91
C ASP A 504 -21.15 42.91 -22.69
N ASP A 505 -22.36 42.35 -22.76
CA ASP A 505 -22.87 41.40 -21.76
C ASP A 505 -22.13 40.05 -21.82
N ALA A 506 -21.83 39.52 -23.01
CA ALA A 506 -20.99 38.33 -23.16
C ALA A 506 -19.57 38.54 -22.60
N LEU A 507 -18.97 39.72 -22.79
CA LEU A 507 -17.67 40.08 -22.20
C LEU A 507 -17.73 40.13 -20.67
N LYS A 508 -18.78 40.73 -20.07
CA LYS A 508 -18.99 40.70 -18.61
C LYS A 508 -19.13 39.27 -18.08
N HIS A 509 -19.81 38.39 -18.81
CA HIS A 509 -19.90 36.98 -18.43
C HIS A 509 -18.53 36.28 -18.49
N VAL A 510 -17.68 36.57 -19.49
CA VAL A 510 -16.29 36.08 -19.55
C VAL A 510 -15.45 36.62 -18.38
N GLU A 511 -15.55 37.91 -18.05
CA GLU A 511 -14.85 38.51 -16.91
C GLU A 511 -15.26 37.86 -15.57
N VAL A 512 -16.55 37.64 -15.34
CA VAL A 512 -17.05 36.96 -14.13
C VAL A 512 -16.60 35.49 -14.06
N LEU A 513 -16.57 34.79 -15.20
CA LEU A 513 -16.04 33.42 -15.27
C LEU A 513 -14.53 33.37 -15.05
N GLN A 514 -13.77 34.36 -15.54
CA GLN A 514 -12.34 34.47 -15.29
C GLN A 514 -12.06 34.71 -13.80
N VAL A 515 -12.73 35.67 -13.16
CA VAL A 515 -12.57 35.91 -11.71
C VAL A 515 -12.96 34.67 -10.88
N ARG A 516 -13.97 33.91 -11.30
CA ARG A 516 -14.31 32.62 -10.68
C ARG A 516 -13.23 31.56 -10.89
N LEU A 517 -12.64 31.49 -12.09
CA LEU A 517 -11.53 30.58 -12.40
C LEU A 517 -10.30 30.90 -11.56
N ASP A 518 -9.88 32.17 -11.52
CA ASP A 518 -8.75 32.66 -10.72
C ASP A 518 -8.96 32.36 -9.22
N SER A 519 -10.19 32.54 -8.72
CA SER A 519 -10.56 32.20 -7.33
C SER A 519 -10.50 30.68 -7.06
N VAL A 520 -10.88 29.83 -8.01
CA VAL A 520 -10.80 28.37 -7.88
C VAL A 520 -9.35 27.90 -7.97
N GLN A 521 -8.53 28.52 -8.82
CA GLN A 521 -7.09 28.27 -8.90
C GLN A 521 -6.39 28.65 -7.59
N SER A 522 -6.67 29.83 -7.03
CA SER A 522 -6.11 30.24 -5.73
C SER A 522 -6.52 29.32 -4.58
N ALA A 523 -7.75 28.77 -4.61
CA ALA A 523 -8.20 27.79 -3.62
C ALA A 523 -7.54 26.41 -3.81
N LEU A 524 -7.29 25.99 -5.05
CA LEU A 524 -6.53 24.79 -5.38
C LEU A 524 -5.07 24.92 -4.90
N ASP A 525 -4.41 26.05 -5.16
CA ASP A 525 -3.05 26.33 -4.72
C ASP A 525 -2.95 26.34 -3.18
N GLU A 526 -3.92 26.93 -2.47
CA GLU A 526 -3.99 26.85 -1.01
C GLU A 526 -4.11 25.40 -0.52
N LYS A 527 -4.95 24.57 -1.17
CA LYS A 527 -5.10 23.14 -0.81
C LYS A 527 -3.87 22.31 -1.17
N VAL A 528 -3.12 22.65 -2.21
CA VAL A 528 -1.81 22.03 -2.53
C VAL A 528 -0.75 22.43 -1.48
N LEU A 529 -0.74 23.69 -1.04
CA LEU A 529 0.13 24.16 0.04
C LEU A 529 -0.23 23.54 1.40
N GLU A 530 -1.52 23.31 1.68
CA GLU A 530 -1.98 22.57 2.86
C GLU A 530 -1.59 21.09 2.79
N ALA A 531 -1.81 20.42 1.65
CA ALA A 531 -1.46 19.02 1.45
C ALA A 531 0.06 18.77 1.60
N THR A 532 0.90 19.63 1.00
CA THR A 532 2.36 19.53 1.13
C THR A 532 2.86 19.85 2.55
N ARG A 533 2.22 20.78 3.27
CA ARG A 533 2.45 20.98 4.72
C ARG A 533 2.10 19.72 5.50
N MET A 534 0.94 19.12 5.27
CA MET A 534 0.52 17.87 5.94
C MET A 534 1.45 16.70 5.61
N GLU A 535 1.90 16.56 4.37
CA GLU A 535 2.92 15.56 4.00
C GLU A 535 4.24 15.80 4.76
N SER A 536 4.66 17.05 4.96
CA SER A 536 5.86 17.37 5.75
C SER A 536 5.70 17.03 7.25
N THR A 537 4.51 17.21 7.83
CA THR A 537 4.25 16.82 9.24
C THR A 537 4.11 15.30 9.37
N HIS A 538 3.49 14.61 8.41
CA HIS A 538 3.41 13.16 8.39
C HIS A 538 4.77 12.49 8.18
N THR A 539 5.60 12.98 7.25
CA THR A 539 6.94 12.41 7.02
C THR A 539 7.88 12.63 8.21
N THR A 540 7.79 13.77 8.91
CA THR A 540 8.55 14.00 10.15
C THR A 540 8.04 13.15 11.32
N ALA A 541 6.73 13.02 11.52
CA ALA A 541 6.15 12.14 12.54
C ALA A 541 6.47 10.64 12.28
N LEU A 542 6.50 10.22 11.02
CA LEU A 542 6.88 8.87 10.62
C LEU A 542 8.40 8.65 10.86
N ALA A 543 9.23 9.68 10.71
CA ALA A 543 10.65 9.63 11.05
C ALA A 543 10.89 9.53 12.57
N THR A 544 10.14 10.26 13.41
CA THR A 544 10.25 10.14 14.87
C THR A 544 9.79 8.75 15.34
N ALA A 545 8.62 8.28 14.91
CA ALA A 545 8.13 6.93 15.24
C ALA A 545 9.08 5.81 14.81
N ARG A 546 9.74 5.94 13.63
CA ARG A 546 10.80 5.01 13.19
C ARG A 546 12.04 5.05 14.08
N ASN A 547 12.38 6.19 14.67
CA ASN A 547 13.51 6.30 15.58
C ASN A 547 13.17 5.78 16.99
N GLU A 548 11.96 6.05 17.49
CA GLU A 548 11.46 5.42 18.72
C GLU A 548 11.45 3.89 18.60
N LEU A 549 10.97 3.33 17.48
CA LEU A 549 10.97 1.89 17.25
C LEU A 549 12.40 1.29 17.24
N LYS A 550 13.39 2.01 16.72
CA LYS A 550 14.81 1.60 16.80
C LYS A 550 15.33 1.64 18.24
N MET A 551 14.97 2.67 19.02
CA MET A 551 15.35 2.76 20.43
C MET A 551 14.74 1.62 21.24
N ARG A 552 13.44 1.34 21.06
CA ARG A 552 12.78 0.17 21.68
C ARG A 552 13.40 -1.16 21.24
N HIS A 553 13.78 -1.30 19.98
CA HIS A 553 14.48 -2.50 19.51
C HIS A 553 15.88 -2.65 20.15
N PHE A 554 16.61 -1.55 20.36
CA PHE A 554 17.89 -1.56 21.07
C PHE A 554 17.70 -1.91 22.56
N GLU A 555 16.72 -1.28 23.24
CA GLU A 555 16.35 -1.59 24.63
C GLU A 555 15.99 -3.08 24.79
N ILE A 556 15.14 -3.63 23.93
CA ILE A 556 14.76 -5.05 23.93
C ILE A 556 15.97 -5.95 23.68
N SER A 557 16.86 -5.57 22.77
CA SER A 557 18.08 -6.34 22.47
C SER A 557 19.07 -6.34 23.64
N GLN A 558 19.23 -5.20 24.31
CA GLN A 558 20.04 -5.07 25.52
C GLN A 558 19.44 -5.88 26.68
N LEU A 559 18.13 -5.76 26.93
CA LEU A 559 17.42 -6.55 27.94
C LEU A 559 17.55 -8.05 27.66
N LYS A 560 17.38 -8.48 26.40
CA LYS A 560 17.58 -9.88 26.00
C LYS A 560 19.00 -10.36 26.30
N LEU A 561 20.03 -9.57 25.97
CA LEU A 561 21.43 -9.93 26.26
C LEU A 561 21.63 -10.12 27.78
N THR A 562 21.16 -9.17 28.60
CA THR A 562 21.27 -9.29 30.07
C THR A 562 20.47 -10.47 30.65
N LEU A 563 19.33 -10.83 30.05
CA LEU A 563 18.56 -12.01 30.43
C LEU A 563 19.31 -13.30 30.06
N GLU A 564 19.91 -13.37 28.89
CA GLU A 564 20.75 -14.51 28.50
C GLU A 564 22.00 -14.64 29.40
N GLU A 565 22.61 -13.53 29.82
CA GLU A 565 23.69 -13.50 30.80
C GLU A 565 23.23 -14.02 32.16
N LYS A 566 22.13 -13.50 32.72
CA LYS A 566 21.59 -14.00 34.00
C LYS A 566 21.15 -15.47 33.93
N ALA A 567 20.70 -15.94 32.77
CA ALA A 567 20.45 -17.36 32.53
C ALA A 567 21.73 -18.20 32.44
N ARG A 568 22.86 -17.65 31.97
CA ARG A 568 24.18 -18.31 32.04
C ARG A 568 24.67 -18.36 33.49
N ASP A 569 24.62 -17.25 34.21
CA ASP A 569 24.96 -17.17 35.64
C ASP A 569 24.18 -18.21 36.46
N ALA A 570 22.85 -18.29 36.28
CA ALA A 570 21.99 -19.22 36.99
C ALA A 570 22.26 -20.70 36.65
N ARG A 571 22.70 -21.02 35.42
CA ARG A 571 23.15 -22.40 35.08
C ARG A 571 24.49 -22.71 35.73
N ASN A 572 25.43 -21.77 35.72
CA ASN A 572 26.74 -21.96 36.35
C ASN A 572 26.60 -22.17 37.86
N ALA A 573 25.78 -21.37 38.54
CA ALA A 573 25.49 -21.53 39.98
C ALA A 573 24.81 -22.88 40.30
N ARG A 574 23.93 -23.38 39.43
CA ARG A 574 23.34 -24.74 39.58
C ARG A 574 24.39 -25.84 39.47
N LEU A 575 25.29 -25.76 38.49
CA LEU A 575 26.39 -26.73 38.33
C LEU A 575 27.38 -26.68 39.50
N GLU A 576 27.63 -25.49 40.07
CA GLU A 576 28.45 -25.33 41.27
C GLU A 576 27.77 -25.97 42.50
N ILE A 577 26.46 -25.76 42.70
CA ILE A 577 25.68 -26.41 43.75
C ILE A 577 25.68 -27.94 43.58
N GLU A 578 25.52 -28.44 42.37
CA GLU A 578 25.56 -29.88 42.06
C GLU A 578 26.94 -30.48 42.38
N MET A 579 28.03 -29.86 41.92
CA MET A 579 29.41 -30.27 42.22
C MET A 579 29.71 -30.23 43.73
N LEU A 580 29.23 -29.21 44.45
CA LEU A 580 29.39 -29.12 45.90
C LEU A 580 28.56 -30.19 46.63
N THR A 581 27.38 -30.55 46.10
CA THR A 581 26.54 -31.63 46.64
C THR A 581 27.21 -32.99 46.47
N GLN A 582 27.67 -33.31 45.26
CA GLN A 582 28.46 -34.52 44.99
C GLN A 582 29.73 -34.61 45.86
N LYS A 583 30.41 -33.47 46.11
CA LYS A 583 31.55 -33.40 47.02
C LYS A 583 31.16 -33.67 48.47
N VAL A 584 30.01 -33.18 48.93
CA VAL A 584 29.48 -33.47 50.28
C VAL A 584 29.07 -34.94 50.40
N GLU A 585 28.51 -35.54 49.36
CA GLU A 585 28.17 -36.96 49.32
C GLU A 585 29.42 -37.86 49.36
N ALA A 586 30.43 -37.58 48.53
CA ALA A 586 31.71 -38.29 48.58
C ALA A 586 32.41 -38.15 49.95
N LEU A 587 32.34 -36.97 50.60
CA LEU A 587 32.87 -36.78 51.95
C LEU A 587 32.06 -37.53 53.01
N LYS A 588 30.73 -37.69 52.85
CA LYS A 588 29.90 -38.55 53.72
C LYS A 588 30.24 -40.02 53.54
N GLU A 589 30.46 -40.49 52.30
CA GLU A 589 30.90 -41.86 52.03
C GLU A 589 32.26 -42.17 52.67
N GLU A 590 33.26 -41.29 52.46
CA GLU A 590 34.58 -41.48 53.06
C GLU A 590 34.56 -41.36 54.59
N PHE A 591 33.70 -40.50 55.16
CA PHE A 591 33.48 -40.45 56.60
C PHE A 591 32.86 -41.76 57.12
N ALA A 592 31.82 -42.28 56.49
CA ALA A 592 31.21 -43.56 56.87
C ALA A 592 32.17 -44.76 56.68
N ARG A 593 33.02 -44.74 55.65
CA ARG A 593 34.13 -45.70 55.47
C ARG A 593 35.16 -45.59 56.60
N LEU A 594 35.50 -44.37 57.02
CA LEU A 594 36.43 -44.15 58.13
C LEU A 594 35.84 -44.57 59.48
N GLU A 595 34.56 -44.29 59.75
CA GLU A 595 33.85 -44.76 60.95
C GLU A 595 33.75 -46.29 61.01
N THR A 596 33.34 -46.94 59.91
CA THR A 596 33.27 -48.41 59.85
C THR A 596 34.65 -49.07 59.95
N THR A 597 35.69 -48.47 59.36
CA THR A 597 37.07 -48.94 59.52
C THR A 597 37.59 -48.73 60.95
N SER A 598 37.26 -47.60 61.57
CA SER A 598 37.65 -47.25 62.95
C SER A 598 36.97 -48.17 63.96
N THR A 599 35.65 -48.37 63.87
CA THR A 599 34.90 -49.30 64.75
C THR A 599 35.34 -50.75 64.55
N THR A 600 35.64 -51.17 63.31
CA THR A 600 36.28 -52.47 63.04
C THR A 600 37.66 -52.56 63.70
N ARG A 601 38.44 -51.48 63.72
CA ARG A 601 39.77 -51.49 64.36
C ARG A 601 39.69 -51.45 65.89
N ILE A 602 38.72 -50.74 66.46
CA ILE A 602 38.43 -50.71 67.90
C ILE A 602 38.03 -52.11 68.37
N THR A 603 37.04 -52.73 67.74
CA THR A 603 36.60 -54.10 68.08
C THR A 603 37.69 -55.16 67.90
N GLN A 604 38.59 -55.02 66.91
CA GLN A 604 39.79 -55.86 66.81
C GLN A 604 40.77 -55.66 67.99
N LEU A 605 40.95 -54.42 68.45
CA LEU A 605 41.84 -54.11 69.58
C LEU A 605 41.24 -54.54 70.92
N GLU A 606 39.92 -54.40 71.10
CA GLU A 606 39.18 -54.90 72.25
C GLU A 606 39.24 -56.43 72.33
N ALA A 607 39.02 -57.13 71.21
CA ALA A 607 39.17 -58.58 71.15
C ALA A 607 40.62 -59.04 71.42
N ALA A 608 41.62 -58.31 70.91
CA ALA A 608 43.04 -58.61 71.19
C ALA A 608 43.40 -58.34 72.67
N LEU A 609 42.88 -57.28 73.28
CA LEU A 609 43.03 -57.01 74.71
C LEU A 609 42.37 -58.10 75.55
N GLU A 610 41.20 -58.63 75.16
CA GLU A 610 40.54 -59.69 75.91
C GLU A 610 41.27 -61.04 75.76
N VAL A 611 41.86 -61.33 74.60
CA VAL A 611 42.76 -62.49 74.43
C VAL A 611 44.01 -62.36 75.31
N GLU A 612 44.68 -61.21 75.34
CA GLU A 612 45.85 -61.00 76.20
C GLU A 612 45.49 -60.92 77.69
N ARG A 613 44.29 -60.46 78.07
CA ARG A 613 43.76 -60.59 79.44
C ARG A 613 43.49 -62.04 79.83
N ASN A 614 42.89 -62.85 78.96
CA ASN A 614 42.65 -64.25 79.26
C ASN A 614 43.96 -65.03 79.36
N LYS A 615 44.93 -64.73 78.49
CA LYS A 615 46.32 -65.22 78.60
C LYS A 615 47.04 -64.73 79.85
N LEU A 616 46.74 -63.53 80.36
CA LEU A 616 47.22 -63.08 81.67
C LEU A 616 46.57 -63.89 82.81
N LYS A 617 45.25 -64.10 82.79
CA LYS A 617 44.54 -64.99 83.75
C LYS A 617 45.08 -66.42 83.72
N GLU A 618 45.44 -66.94 82.54
CA GLU A 618 46.11 -68.24 82.38
C GLU A 618 47.50 -68.26 83.02
N TYR A 619 48.27 -67.17 82.92
CA TYR A 619 49.56 -67.03 83.62
C TYR A 619 49.39 -66.82 85.13
N GLU A 620 48.40 -66.05 85.59
CA GLU A 620 48.07 -65.86 87.00
C GLU A 620 47.59 -67.18 87.64
N LEU A 621 46.78 -67.97 86.94
CA LEU A 621 46.39 -69.31 87.36
C LEU A 621 47.59 -70.27 87.38
N LEU A 622 48.47 -70.20 86.38
CA LEU A 622 49.71 -70.99 86.36
C LEU A 622 50.67 -70.56 87.48
N GLU A 623 50.70 -69.28 87.86
CA GLU A 623 51.47 -68.77 89.00
C GLU A 623 50.88 -69.27 90.33
N ILE A 624 49.55 -69.32 90.47
CA ILE A 624 48.87 -69.96 91.61
C ILE A 624 49.13 -71.47 91.66
N ASP A 625 49.10 -72.17 90.52
CA ASP A 625 49.43 -73.60 90.45
C ASP A 625 50.92 -73.86 90.75
N LEU A 626 51.82 -72.95 90.34
CA LEU A 626 53.25 -73.01 90.66
C LEU A 626 53.52 -72.70 92.12
N ASP A 627 52.87 -71.70 92.72
CA ASP A 627 52.93 -71.42 94.16
C ASP A 627 52.32 -72.58 94.96
N GLY A 628 51.23 -73.18 94.48
CA GLY A 628 50.66 -74.41 95.04
C GLY A 628 51.64 -75.59 94.96
N ALA A 629 52.35 -75.75 93.84
CA ALA A 629 53.39 -76.76 93.67
C ALA A 629 54.66 -76.45 94.49
N VAL A 630 54.99 -75.19 94.73
CA VAL A 630 56.09 -74.73 95.60
C VAL A 630 55.71 -74.90 97.08
N ILE A 631 54.44 -74.71 97.46
CA ILE A 631 53.91 -75.04 98.79
C ILE A 631 53.92 -76.56 98.98
N GLN A 632 53.44 -77.37 98.03
CA GLN A 632 53.53 -78.84 98.13
C GLN A 632 54.98 -79.33 98.16
N THR A 633 55.87 -78.76 97.35
CA THR A 633 57.32 -79.05 97.41
C THR A 633 57.95 -78.56 98.71
N GLY A 634 57.42 -77.47 99.28
CA GLY A 634 57.79 -76.91 100.58
C GLY A 634 57.30 -77.76 101.76
N GLU A 635 56.11 -78.35 101.69
CA GLU A 635 55.60 -79.33 102.64
C GLU A 635 56.38 -80.64 102.54
N ILE A 636 56.79 -81.06 101.33
CA ILE A 636 57.73 -82.18 101.13
C ILE A 636 59.12 -81.84 101.72
N ALA A 637 59.59 -80.59 101.62
CA ALA A 637 60.89 -80.15 102.15
C ALA A 637 60.89 -79.86 103.66
N ALA A 638 59.75 -79.48 104.25
CA ALA A 638 59.57 -79.30 105.69
C ALA A 638 59.13 -80.59 106.40
N GLY A 639 58.56 -81.54 105.65
CA GLY A 639 57.89 -82.74 106.14
C GLY A 639 58.68 -84.05 106.08
N ASN A 640 59.91 -84.09 105.54
CA ASN A 640 60.85 -85.20 105.77
C ASN A 640 62.31 -84.85 105.44
N GLN A 641 63.25 -85.36 106.25
CA GLN A 641 64.69 -85.28 105.98
C GLN A 641 65.20 -86.55 105.26
N ALA A 642 65.57 -86.46 103.97
CA ALA A 642 66.60 -87.30 103.33
C ALA A 642 66.93 -86.85 101.89
N ASP A 643 68.21 -86.95 101.53
CA ASP A 643 68.88 -86.86 100.20
C ASP A 643 68.07 -86.57 98.90
N GLY A 644 68.58 -85.62 98.08
CA GLY A 644 67.99 -85.35 96.75
C GLY A 644 68.72 -84.40 95.79
N SER A 645 70.04 -84.17 95.94
CA SER A 645 70.79 -83.12 95.21
C SER A 645 71.05 -83.37 93.70
N ALA A 646 70.01 -83.64 92.91
CA ALA A 646 70.14 -84.01 91.48
C ALA A 646 69.23 -83.25 90.49
N LYS A 647 68.06 -82.74 90.90
CA LYS A 647 67.04 -82.23 89.95
C LYS A 647 67.18 -80.77 89.49
N VAL A 648 68.03 -79.97 90.14
CA VAL A 648 68.20 -78.54 89.81
C VAL A 648 68.97 -78.32 88.48
N GLN A 649 69.81 -79.28 88.09
CA GLN A 649 70.70 -79.14 86.93
C GLN A 649 69.97 -79.20 85.57
N GLU A 650 68.80 -79.83 85.50
CA GLU A 650 68.09 -80.10 84.24
C GLU A 650 67.46 -78.82 83.64
N VAL A 651 66.88 -77.97 84.49
CA VAL A 651 66.21 -76.71 84.12
C VAL A 651 67.18 -75.70 83.48
N MET A 652 68.45 -75.73 83.85
CA MET A 652 69.46 -74.75 83.40
C MET A 652 70.01 -75.02 81.98
N THR A 653 69.69 -76.16 81.37
CA THR A 653 70.24 -76.56 80.06
C THR A 653 69.42 -76.07 78.86
N THR A 654 68.15 -75.69 79.05
CA THR A 654 67.20 -75.37 77.98
C THR A 654 67.39 -73.98 77.35
N PHE A 655 68.07 -73.06 78.04
CA PHE A 655 68.29 -71.68 77.57
C PHE A 655 69.42 -71.51 76.53
N GLY A 656 70.16 -72.57 76.18
CA GLY A 656 71.35 -72.48 75.31
C GLY A 656 71.10 -72.41 73.78
N ALA A 657 69.84 -72.37 73.33
CA ALA A 657 69.46 -72.77 71.97
C ALA A 657 69.44 -71.63 70.91
N ILE A 658 70.55 -70.87 70.74
CA ILE A 658 70.66 -69.81 69.69
C ILE A 658 71.84 -70.08 68.72
N PRO A 659 71.64 -70.79 67.59
CA PRO A 659 72.72 -71.18 66.67
C PRO A 659 73.15 -70.09 65.66
N THR A 660 74.46 -69.91 65.45
CA THR A 660 75.02 -68.78 64.68
C THR A 660 75.50 -69.10 63.25
N THR A 661 74.97 -68.32 62.30
CA THR A 661 75.70 -67.63 61.21
C THR A 661 76.49 -68.36 60.09
N THR A 662 76.31 -69.65 59.79
CA THR A 662 76.75 -70.19 58.48
C THR A 662 75.59 -70.50 57.53
N LYS A 663 74.71 -71.46 57.88
CA LYS A 663 73.58 -71.89 57.03
C LYS A 663 72.66 -70.71 56.61
N ARG A 664 72.43 -69.76 57.52
CA ARG A 664 71.66 -68.52 57.29
C ARG A 664 72.26 -67.63 56.19
N ARG A 665 73.59 -67.53 56.08
CA ARG A 665 74.26 -66.67 55.08
C ARG A 665 74.11 -67.23 53.67
N PHE A 666 74.27 -68.54 53.51
CA PHE A 666 74.03 -69.22 52.22
C PHE A 666 72.55 -69.14 51.80
N GLN A 667 71.61 -69.32 52.74
CA GLN A 667 70.19 -69.11 52.46
C GLN A 667 69.91 -67.66 52.03
N GLN A 668 70.53 -66.65 52.65
CA GLN A 668 70.34 -65.25 52.28
C GLN A 668 70.94 -64.89 50.91
N SER A 669 72.09 -65.45 50.50
CA SER A 669 72.62 -65.21 49.14
C SER A 669 71.77 -65.90 48.06
N VAL A 670 71.25 -67.10 48.31
CA VAL A 670 70.30 -67.77 47.41
C VAL A 670 68.96 -67.01 47.33
N LEU A 671 68.43 -66.53 48.46
CA LEU A 671 67.23 -65.68 48.48
C LEU A 671 67.45 -64.33 47.78
N LEU A 672 68.66 -63.76 47.87
CA LEU A 672 69.00 -62.52 47.15
C LEU A 672 69.04 -62.76 45.64
N ALA A 673 69.67 -63.85 45.17
CA ALA A 673 69.65 -64.23 43.76
C ALA A 673 68.22 -64.51 43.27
N GLN A 674 67.39 -65.19 44.07
CA GLN A 674 65.98 -65.41 43.77
C GLN A 674 65.19 -64.08 43.73
N LYS A 675 65.51 -63.12 44.60
CA LYS A 675 64.90 -61.77 44.60
C LYS A 675 65.32 -60.96 43.36
N VAL A 676 66.58 -61.05 42.93
CA VAL A 676 67.04 -60.43 41.67
C VAL A 676 66.32 -61.03 40.47
N VAL A 677 66.20 -62.37 40.39
CA VAL A 677 65.47 -63.02 39.28
C VAL A 677 63.97 -62.70 39.30
N LYS A 678 63.34 -62.58 40.48
CA LYS A 678 61.96 -62.08 40.61
C LYS A 678 61.84 -60.63 40.12
N SER A 679 62.71 -59.72 40.61
CA SER A 679 62.73 -58.33 40.17
C SER A 679 63.01 -58.18 38.67
N GLN A 680 63.85 -59.01 38.06
CA GLN A 680 64.08 -59.01 36.62
C GLN A 680 62.83 -59.46 35.83
N ARG A 681 62.09 -60.46 36.33
CA ARG A 681 60.79 -60.85 35.74
C ARG A 681 59.73 -59.77 35.92
N GLU A 682 59.73 -59.08 37.06
CA GLU A 682 58.87 -57.92 37.32
C GLU A 682 59.21 -56.76 36.39
N THR A 683 60.51 -56.45 36.16
CA THR A 683 60.95 -55.46 35.16
C THR A 683 60.50 -55.84 33.75
N ILE A 684 60.72 -57.08 33.31
CA ILE A 684 60.29 -57.54 31.98
C ILE A 684 58.76 -57.47 31.82
N ALA A 685 57.99 -57.80 32.87
CA ALA A 685 56.54 -57.67 32.86
C ALA A 685 56.08 -56.20 32.86
N LEU A 686 56.83 -55.29 33.47
CA LEU A 686 56.60 -53.84 33.41
C LEU A 686 56.99 -53.25 32.05
N GLU A 687 58.05 -53.73 31.42
CA GLU A 687 58.44 -53.38 30.05
C GLU A 687 57.40 -53.86 29.03
N GLN A 688 56.86 -55.08 29.19
CA GLN A 688 55.74 -55.58 28.40
C GLN A 688 54.50 -54.69 28.55
N LYS A 689 54.10 -54.36 29.79
CA LYS A 689 52.99 -53.42 30.05
C LYS A 689 53.26 -52.00 29.53
N LEU A 690 54.52 -51.54 29.53
CA LEU A 690 54.90 -50.25 28.96
C LEU A 690 54.78 -50.28 27.42
N ASN A 691 55.12 -51.40 26.78
CA ASN A 691 54.92 -51.60 25.35
C ASN A 691 53.43 -51.70 24.99
N GLU A 692 52.61 -52.40 25.78
CA GLU A 692 51.15 -52.42 25.67
C GLU A 692 50.57 -51.01 25.77
N VAL A 693 50.84 -50.30 26.88
CA VAL A 693 50.35 -48.92 27.12
C VAL A 693 50.86 -47.92 26.08
N THR A 694 52.08 -48.07 25.55
CA THR A 694 52.56 -47.21 24.46
C THR A 694 51.93 -47.56 23.10
N SER A 695 51.52 -48.80 22.88
CA SER A 695 50.74 -49.20 21.70
C SER A 695 49.27 -48.73 21.78
N ASP A 696 48.64 -48.78 22.96
CA ASP A 696 47.33 -48.16 23.19
C ASP A 696 47.43 -46.64 23.05
N ARG A 697 48.49 -46.00 23.58
CA ARG A 697 48.73 -44.57 23.41
C ARG A 697 48.88 -44.20 21.92
N THR A 698 49.57 -44.99 21.10
CA THR A 698 49.65 -44.70 19.66
C THR A 698 48.34 -45.01 18.94
N ARG A 699 47.58 -46.04 19.32
CA ARG A 699 46.24 -46.29 18.77
C ARG A 699 45.28 -45.14 19.07
N LEU A 700 45.17 -44.73 20.34
CA LEU A 700 44.41 -43.57 20.77
C LEU A 700 44.88 -42.27 20.09
N GLN A 701 46.18 -42.11 19.84
CA GLN A 701 46.70 -40.97 19.08
C GLN A 701 46.24 -40.96 17.62
N HIS A 702 46.12 -42.14 16.97
CA HIS A 702 45.53 -42.27 15.62
C HIS A 702 44.00 -42.10 15.63
N GLU A 703 43.30 -42.59 16.67
CA GLU A 703 41.87 -42.34 16.86
C GLU A 703 41.61 -40.83 17.05
N VAL A 704 42.43 -40.12 17.82
CA VAL A 704 42.35 -38.67 18.02
C VAL A 704 42.67 -37.90 16.73
N THR A 705 43.65 -38.30 15.91
CA THR A 705 43.86 -37.64 14.61
C THR A 705 42.72 -37.94 13.63
N GLY A 706 42.18 -39.16 13.62
CA GLY A 706 41.00 -39.54 12.84
C GLY A 706 39.71 -38.81 13.26
N LEU A 707 39.54 -38.53 14.56
CA LEU A 707 38.46 -37.69 15.07
C LEU A 707 38.68 -36.20 14.73
N LYS A 708 39.93 -35.72 14.74
CA LYS A 708 40.25 -34.34 14.30
C LYS A 708 40.04 -34.13 12.80
N THR A 709 40.34 -35.09 11.95
CA THR A 709 40.05 -34.98 10.50
C THR A 709 38.55 -35.09 10.21
N LYS A 710 37.82 -35.95 10.94
CA LYS A 710 36.34 -35.96 10.91
C LYS A 710 35.77 -34.61 11.36
N LEU A 711 36.24 -34.05 12.47
CA LEU A 711 35.82 -32.73 12.95
C LEU A 711 36.10 -31.62 11.91
N ALA A 712 37.28 -31.63 11.28
CA ALA A 712 37.59 -30.70 10.19
C ALA A 712 36.65 -30.85 8.99
N SER A 713 36.24 -32.08 8.64
CA SER A 713 35.23 -32.31 7.58
C SER A 713 33.83 -31.82 7.97
N PHE A 714 33.42 -31.92 9.24
CA PHE A 714 32.18 -31.30 9.73
C PHE A 714 32.26 -29.76 9.80
N GLN A 715 33.46 -29.20 9.97
CA GLN A 715 33.72 -27.77 9.88
C GLN A 715 33.82 -27.26 8.43
N GLN A 716 33.97 -28.13 7.43
CA GLN A 716 34.10 -27.71 6.03
C GLN A 716 32.83 -27.02 5.47
N PRO A 717 31.59 -27.52 5.71
CA PRO A 717 30.36 -26.78 5.38
C PRO A 717 30.22 -25.46 6.17
N GLN A 718 30.67 -25.43 7.42
CA GLN A 718 30.62 -24.23 8.27
C GLN A 718 31.59 -23.15 7.75
N SER A 719 32.81 -23.54 7.40
CA SER A 719 33.81 -22.68 6.75
C SER A 719 33.30 -22.14 5.41
N TYR A 720 32.69 -22.99 4.57
CA TYR A 720 32.05 -22.56 3.32
C TYR A 720 30.86 -21.60 3.51
N LEU A 721 30.11 -21.74 4.61
CA LEU A 721 29.05 -20.80 4.98
C LEU A 721 29.62 -19.45 5.44
N ILE A 722 30.69 -19.47 6.25
CA ILE A 722 31.44 -18.27 6.65
C ILE A 722 32.00 -17.56 5.41
N ASP A 723 32.63 -18.28 4.50
CA ASP A 723 33.13 -17.78 3.21
C ASP A 723 32.03 -17.18 2.31
N LYS A 724 30.79 -17.68 2.41
CA LYS A 724 29.64 -17.08 1.71
C LYS A 724 29.13 -15.83 2.41
N LEU A 725 29.15 -15.80 3.74
CA LEU A 725 28.75 -14.63 4.53
C LEU A 725 29.74 -13.47 4.33
N THR A 726 31.05 -13.70 4.43
CA THR A 726 32.07 -12.67 4.21
C THR A 726 32.03 -12.09 2.79
N ARG A 727 31.89 -12.93 1.75
CA ARG A 727 31.69 -12.45 0.37
C ARG A 727 30.41 -11.63 0.21
N ARG A 728 29.35 -11.95 0.95
CA ARG A 728 28.09 -11.17 0.97
C ARG A 728 28.23 -9.86 1.74
N GLU A 729 29.01 -9.82 2.81
CA GLU A 729 29.35 -8.59 3.52
C GLU A 729 30.23 -7.67 2.64
N GLU A 730 31.18 -8.21 1.88
CA GLU A 730 31.92 -7.43 0.88
C GLU A 730 31.00 -6.91 -0.25
N GLU A 731 30.08 -7.74 -0.77
CA GLU A 731 29.09 -7.32 -1.77
C GLU A 731 28.22 -6.16 -1.24
N LEU A 732 27.78 -6.27 0.03
CA LEU A 732 27.02 -5.23 0.71
C LEU A 732 27.86 -3.96 0.94
N GLN A 733 29.11 -4.08 1.39
CA GLN A 733 30.01 -2.93 1.51
C GLN A 733 30.25 -2.24 0.15
N ARG A 734 30.42 -3.00 -0.93
CA ARG A 734 30.57 -2.48 -2.30
C ARG A 734 29.30 -1.77 -2.77
N ALA A 735 28.11 -2.26 -2.39
CA ALA A 735 26.84 -1.58 -2.65
C ALA A 735 26.66 -0.29 -1.83
N VAL A 736 27.04 -0.30 -0.55
CA VAL A 736 26.97 0.88 0.34
C VAL A 736 27.88 2.01 -0.16
N ARG A 737 29.11 1.72 -0.61
CA ARG A 737 30.00 2.72 -1.20
C ARG A 737 29.39 3.37 -2.45
N ARG A 738 28.85 2.55 -3.36
CA ARG A 738 28.13 3.04 -4.56
C ARG A 738 26.91 3.90 -4.22
N TYR A 739 26.18 3.57 -3.16
CA TYR A 739 25.08 4.39 -2.67
C TYR A 739 25.57 5.75 -2.14
N GLN A 740 26.66 5.78 -1.38
CA GLN A 740 27.28 7.01 -0.89
C GLN A 740 27.84 7.88 -2.03
N GLU A 741 28.48 7.26 -3.03
CA GLU A 741 28.94 7.90 -4.26
C GLU A 741 27.75 8.56 -5.00
N ALA A 742 26.67 7.81 -5.27
CA ALA A 742 25.46 8.34 -5.90
C ALA A 742 24.76 9.43 -5.06
N GLN A 743 24.76 9.30 -3.73
CA GLN A 743 24.20 10.31 -2.83
C GLN A 743 25.02 11.63 -2.89
N SER A 744 26.34 11.54 -2.97
CA SER A 744 27.22 12.71 -3.14
C SER A 744 27.05 13.37 -4.52
N GLN A 745 26.85 12.59 -5.58
CA GLN A 745 26.52 13.09 -6.92
C GLN A 745 25.18 13.82 -6.93
N LEU A 746 24.15 13.28 -6.27
CA LEU A 746 22.85 13.96 -6.11
C LEU A 746 22.94 15.25 -5.29
N GLN A 747 23.81 15.32 -4.29
CA GLN A 747 24.08 16.56 -3.55
C GLN A 747 24.79 17.61 -4.45
N GLN A 748 25.76 17.19 -5.26
CA GLN A 748 26.42 18.07 -6.24
C GLN A 748 25.44 18.58 -7.30
N LEU A 749 24.57 17.71 -7.84
CA LEU A 749 23.54 18.11 -8.81
C LEU A 749 22.53 19.10 -8.21
N ARG A 750 22.14 18.91 -6.94
CA ARG A 750 21.27 19.87 -6.23
C ARG A 750 21.95 21.23 -6.04
N ALA A 751 23.23 21.26 -5.68
CA ALA A 751 23.98 22.51 -5.57
C ALA A 751 24.13 23.22 -6.93
N GLN A 752 24.37 22.47 -8.01
CA GLN A 752 24.39 23.01 -9.38
C GLN A 752 23.01 23.54 -9.81
N TYR A 753 21.92 22.85 -9.47
CA TYR A 753 20.57 23.30 -9.75
C TYR A 753 20.22 24.59 -8.98
N GLN A 754 20.56 24.68 -7.70
CA GLN A 754 20.39 25.91 -6.91
C GLN A 754 21.18 27.08 -7.50
N HIS A 755 22.46 26.88 -7.85
CA HIS A 755 23.25 27.92 -8.52
C HIS A 755 22.64 28.33 -9.87
N ALA A 756 22.05 27.41 -10.63
CA ALA A 756 21.36 27.73 -11.88
C ALA A 756 20.05 28.52 -11.63
N GLN A 757 19.32 28.19 -10.55
CA GLN A 757 18.11 28.89 -10.12
C GLN A 757 18.43 30.32 -9.65
N ASP A 758 19.47 30.50 -8.83
CA ASP A 758 19.95 31.81 -8.36
C ASP A 758 20.43 32.69 -9.53
N ALA A 759 21.15 32.09 -10.50
CA ALA A 759 21.56 32.79 -11.72
C ALA A 759 20.35 33.21 -12.57
N ASN A 760 19.31 32.37 -12.67
CA ASN A 760 18.10 32.69 -13.41
C ASN A 760 17.27 33.79 -12.71
N ALA A 761 17.17 33.76 -11.37
CA ALA A 761 16.57 34.84 -10.58
C ALA A 761 17.31 36.17 -10.74
N SER A 762 18.66 36.14 -10.77
CA SER A 762 19.49 37.32 -11.06
C SER A 762 19.25 37.85 -12.47
N LEU A 763 19.13 36.98 -13.48
CA LEU A 763 18.79 37.38 -14.85
C LEU A 763 17.38 37.96 -14.95
N GLN A 764 16.39 37.39 -14.25
CA GLN A 764 15.03 37.94 -14.16
C GLN A 764 15.05 39.33 -13.52
N GLN A 765 15.81 39.54 -12.44
CA GLN A 765 15.97 40.85 -11.81
C GLN A 765 16.63 41.87 -12.76
N GLN A 766 17.65 41.47 -13.52
CA GLN A 766 18.28 42.32 -14.54
C GLN A 766 17.30 42.64 -15.69
N LEU A 767 16.50 41.68 -16.14
CA LEU A 767 15.49 41.87 -17.18
C LEU A 767 14.38 42.82 -16.70
N GLN A 768 13.96 42.70 -15.43
CA GLN A 768 13.03 43.63 -14.80
C GLN A 768 13.61 45.05 -14.69
N GLN A 769 14.91 45.20 -14.40
CA GLN A 769 15.61 46.50 -14.44
C GLN A 769 15.75 47.07 -15.86
N LEU A 770 15.83 46.22 -16.89
CA LEU A 770 15.78 46.67 -18.29
C LEU A 770 14.37 47.07 -18.72
N LEU A 771 13.34 46.40 -18.20
CA LEU A 771 11.94 46.76 -18.43
C LEU A 771 11.55 48.07 -17.74
N THR A 772 12.01 48.33 -16.51
CA THR A 772 11.80 49.66 -15.87
C THR A 772 12.54 50.75 -16.63
N ARG A 773 13.81 50.55 -16.99
CA ARG A 773 14.56 51.50 -17.85
C ARG A 773 13.92 51.72 -19.22
N ARG A 774 13.23 50.71 -19.78
CA ARG A 774 12.42 50.87 -20.98
C ARG A 774 11.16 51.69 -20.71
N GLY A 775 10.48 51.45 -19.59
CA GLY A 775 9.36 52.29 -19.13
C GLY A 775 9.78 53.75 -18.95
N ASP A 776 10.96 54.01 -18.36
CA ASP A 776 11.55 55.34 -18.23
C ASP A 776 11.80 55.97 -19.61
N LEU A 777 12.33 55.20 -20.58
CA LEU A 777 12.56 55.65 -21.96
C LEU A 777 11.26 55.90 -22.74
N ASP A 778 10.24 55.06 -22.58
CA ASP A 778 8.93 55.23 -23.22
C ASP A 778 8.15 56.39 -22.56
N ALA A 779 8.34 56.67 -21.27
CA ALA A 779 7.88 57.90 -20.61
C ALA A 779 8.65 59.15 -21.07
N LEU A 780 9.96 59.04 -21.30
CA LEU A 780 10.77 60.10 -21.93
C LEU A 780 10.31 60.37 -23.36
N LYS A 781 9.95 59.32 -24.11
CA LYS A 781 9.39 59.40 -25.45
C LYS A 781 8.00 60.01 -25.45
N ALA A 782 7.13 59.65 -24.51
CA ALA A 782 5.81 60.25 -24.33
C ALA A 782 5.89 61.75 -23.97
N THR A 783 6.84 62.14 -23.11
CA THR A 783 7.07 63.57 -22.80
C THR A 783 7.68 64.34 -23.99
N VAL A 784 8.56 63.72 -24.78
CA VAL A 784 9.03 64.29 -26.06
C VAL A 784 7.90 64.39 -27.09
N GLN A 785 7.00 63.40 -27.16
CA GLN A 785 5.82 63.44 -28.04
C GLN A 785 4.79 64.49 -27.56
N LEU A 786 4.63 64.70 -26.25
CA LEU A 786 3.81 65.79 -25.71
C LEU A 786 4.41 67.16 -26.05
N LEU A 787 5.73 67.30 -26.08
CA LEU A 787 6.43 68.49 -26.56
C LEU A 787 6.28 68.66 -28.09
N GLN A 788 6.36 67.59 -28.87
CA GLN A 788 6.10 67.62 -30.32
C GLN A 788 4.64 67.93 -30.67
N GLY A 789 3.67 67.42 -29.91
CA GLY A 789 2.25 67.76 -30.05
C GLY A 789 1.99 69.24 -29.75
N LYS A 790 2.67 69.80 -28.75
CA LYS A 790 2.69 71.26 -28.50
C LYS A 790 3.37 72.09 -29.59
N ILE A 791 4.06 71.45 -30.55
CA ILE A 791 4.67 72.07 -31.74
C ILE A 791 3.81 71.84 -33.00
N GLN A 792 2.79 70.96 -32.95
CA GLN A 792 1.94 70.58 -34.08
C GLN A 792 0.46 71.00 -33.93
N ALA A 793 0.24 72.20 -33.36
CA ALA A 793 -0.93 73.04 -33.64
C ALA A 793 -0.43 74.46 -33.96
N PRO A 794 -1.06 75.20 -34.90
CA PRO A 794 -0.32 76.17 -35.70
C PRO A 794 -0.11 77.54 -35.03
N ASN A 795 1.14 77.90 -34.71
CA ASN A 795 1.88 78.92 -35.46
C ASN A 795 3.39 78.91 -35.17
N ASN A 796 4.20 79.44 -36.10
CA ASN A 796 5.60 79.84 -35.99
C ASN A 796 6.67 78.84 -35.49
N LYS A 797 7.32 78.21 -36.48
CA LYS A 797 8.78 78.27 -36.75
C LYS A 797 9.81 77.71 -35.73
N HIS A 798 10.60 76.79 -36.29
CA HIS A 798 12.04 76.52 -36.06
C HIS A 798 12.54 75.66 -34.87
N LYS A 799 13.17 74.55 -35.28
CA LYS A 799 14.46 73.97 -34.82
C LYS A 799 14.61 73.41 -33.40
N GLU A 800 14.62 72.07 -33.38
CA GLU A 800 15.80 71.24 -33.07
C GLU A 800 16.42 71.15 -31.65
N LEU A 801 16.48 69.89 -31.21
CA LEU A 801 17.60 69.21 -30.53
C LEU A 801 17.81 69.29 -29.00
N ARG A 802 17.54 68.12 -28.39
CA ARG A 802 18.32 67.39 -27.36
C ARG A 802 18.45 67.91 -25.93
N HIS A 803 17.99 67.03 -25.02
CA HIS A 803 18.63 66.58 -23.76
C HIS A 803 18.84 67.63 -22.64
N GLY A 804 18.77 67.25 -21.36
CA GLY A 804 19.11 68.24 -20.31
C GLY A 804 19.21 67.78 -18.85
N ASN A 805 18.18 67.12 -18.30
CA ASN A 805 18.21 66.42 -17.00
C ASN A 805 18.33 67.28 -15.70
N VAL A 806 17.87 66.70 -14.57
CA VAL A 806 18.14 67.04 -13.13
C VAL A 806 17.77 68.43 -12.53
N LYS A 807 16.71 68.47 -11.70
CA LYS A 807 16.72 68.72 -10.20
C LYS A 807 15.27 68.73 -9.66
N VAL A 808 14.87 67.89 -8.68
CA VAL A 808 15.06 67.93 -7.21
C VAL A 808 14.25 69.02 -6.48
N GLN A 809 13.13 68.62 -5.84
CA GLN A 809 12.68 68.93 -4.46
C GLN A 809 11.31 68.22 -4.22
N VAL A 810 11.14 67.35 -3.23
CA VAL A 810 10.99 67.54 -1.76
C VAL A 810 9.60 68.03 -1.35
N ALA A 811 8.80 67.14 -0.72
CA ALA A 811 8.14 67.34 0.59
C ALA A 811 7.33 66.09 1.02
N GLN A 812 7.56 65.62 2.25
CA GLN A 812 6.56 65.19 3.28
C GLN A 812 5.45 64.13 2.96
N ASP A 813 4.90 63.37 3.93
CA ASP A 813 5.03 63.46 5.40
C ASP A 813 4.83 62.12 6.17
N HIS A 814 5.23 62.14 7.46
CA HIS A 814 4.83 61.28 8.61
C HIS A 814 5.10 59.74 8.57
N GLY A 815 5.53 59.08 9.67
CA GLY A 815 5.99 59.62 10.96
C GLY A 815 6.27 58.61 12.10
N PHE A 816 6.79 59.16 13.21
CA PHE A 816 6.66 58.74 14.63
C PHE A 816 7.40 57.51 15.27
N THR A 817 8.27 57.82 16.25
CA THR A 817 8.51 57.14 17.58
C THR A 817 9.13 55.72 17.68
N ARG A 818 9.95 55.33 18.70
CA ARG A 818 10.79 56.00 19.76
C ARG A 818 11.83 54.96 20.38
N PRO A 819 12.60 55.16 21.50
CA PRO A 819 14.01 54.69 21.56
C PRO A 819 14.52 54.05 22.90
N SER A 820 15.82 53.73 22.97
CA SER A 820 16.73 53.83 24.16
C SER A 820 18.20 53.60 23.71
N HIS A 821 19.20 54.47 23.93
CA HIS A 821 19.88 54.91 25.18
C HIS A 821 20.60 53.76 25.96
N ALA A 822 21.82 53.90 26.54
CA ALA A 822 22.95 54.85 26.38
C ALA A 822 24.18 54.39 27.24
N ALA A 823 25.42 54.84 26.91
CA ALA A 823 26.68 54.71 27.73
C ALA A 823 27.11 53.25 28.10
N GLY A 824 28.26 52.90 28.73
CA GLY A 824 29.48 53.62 29.16
C GLY A 824 29.90 53.27 30.62
N THR A 825 31.18 53.19 31.06
CA THR A 825 32.49 53.28 30.37
C THR A 825 33.67 52.78 31.27
N VAL A 826 34.85 52.52 30.69
CA VAL A 826 36.24 52.36 31.24
C VAL A 826 36.70 51.11 32.06
N ASP A 827 37.87 50.59 31.64
CA ASP A 827 39.07 50.13 32.40
C ASP A 827 39.30 48.70 32.97
N ALA A 828 40.59 48.44 33.21
CA ALA A 828 41.30 47.36 33.93
C ALA A 828 41.55 45.98 33.24
N ALA A 829 42.85 45.60 33.20
CA ALA A 829 43.40 44.26 32.88
C ALA A 829 44.20 43.74 34.12
N PRO A 830 44.90 42.57 34.17
CA PRO A 830 45.91 42.10 33.18
C PRO A 830 46.10 40.56 33.03
N SER A 831 47.22 40.15 32.40
CA SER A 831 47.92 38.83 32.39
C SER A 831 47.47 37.66 31.46
N SER A 832 47.92 37.71 30.19
CA SER A 832 49.10 36.96 29.61
C SER A 832 49.31 35.45 29.86
N PRO A 833 50.12 34.69 29.04
CA PRO A 833 50.60 34.90 27.64
C PRO A 833 50.73 33.61 26.73
N ILE A 834 51.42 33.76 25.57
CA ILE A 834 52.23 32.76 24.78
C ILE A 834 51.61 32.04 23.53
N ALA A 835 52.03 32.52 22.35
CA ALA A 835 52.52 31.84 21.10
C ALA A 835 51.77 30.64 20.45
N ALA A 836 51.97 30.25 19.16
CA ALA A 836 53.00 30.63 18.18
C ALA A 836 52.53 30.55 16.69
N THR A 837 53.38 31.07 15.80
CA THR A 837 53.40 30.98 14.30
C THR A 837 53.02 29.61 13.70
N THR A 838 52.32 29.47 12.58
CA THR A 838 52.69 29.78 11.15
C THR A 838 51.44 29.57 10.25
N GLY A 839 51.34 29.97 8.97
CA GLY A 839 52.22 30.77 8.11
C GLY A 839 52.39 30.25 6.66
N LYS A 840 51.50 30.59 5.71
CA LYS A 840 51.77 30.72 4.25
C LYS A 840 50.60 31.31 3.44
N VAL A 841 50.88 31.74 2.21
CA VAL A 841 50.06 32.63 1.36
C VAL A 841 49.69 31.99 0.00
N SER A 842 48.52 32.40 -0.50
CA SER A 842 47.89 32.37 -1.85
C SER A 842 48.82 32.61 -3.09
N PRO A 843 48.33 32.73 -4.35
CA PRO A 843 47.06 32.34 -5.04
C PRO A 843 47.29 31.60 -6.42
N PRO A 844 46.27 31.33 -7.28
CA PRO A 844 46.41 30.78 -8.67
C PRO A 844 46.70 31.90 -9.74
N PRO A 845 46.65 31.75 -11.10
CA PRO A 845 46.03 30.69 -11.96
C PRO A 845 46.68 30.32 -13.35
N SER A 846 45.93 29.52 -14.16
CA SER A 846 45.74 29.61 -15.65
C SER A 846 46.38 28.61 -16.68
N ILE A 847 45.48 27.86 -17.35
CA ILE A 847 45.25 27.76 -18.84
C ILE A 847 46.15 26.89 -19.78
N ALA A 848 45.46 26.07 -20.62
CA ALA A 848 45.81 25.49 -21.95
C ALA A 848 46.95 24.43 -22.08
N SER A 849 46.98 23.44 -23.00
CA SER A 849 46.12 22.80 -24.02
C SER A 849 47.04 21.83 -24.84
N LYS A 850 46.51 20.98 -25.73
CA LYS A 850 47.21 20.04 -26.69
C LYS A 850 47.85 18.78 -26.05
N MET A 851 47.48 17.54 -26.41
CA MET A 851 47.62 16.75 -27.67
C MET A 851 49.04 16.22 -27.97
N THR A 852 49.21 14.88 -28.06
CA THR A 852 49.55 14.04 -29.26
C THR A 852 50.14 12.65 -28.84
N GLN A 853 50.09 11.62 -29.70
CA GLN A 853 50.73 10.28 -29.56
C GLN A 853 51.87 10.10 -30.62
N PRO A 854 52.56 8.95 -30.85
CA PRO A 854 52.85 7.72 -30.07
C PRO A 854 54.39 7.70 -29.76
N PRO A 855 55.30 6.73 -30.08
CA PRO A 855 55.24 5.27 -30.33
C PRO A 855 56.33 4.40 -29.61
N THR A 856 56.33 3.09 -29.94
CA THR A 856 57.30 2.00 -29.65
C THR A 856 58.36 1.85 -30.78
N PRO A 857 59.45 0.99 -30.76
CA PRO A 857 59.44 -0.45 -30.38
C PRO A 857 60.77 -1.19 -30.00
N GLN A 858 60.72 -2.54 -29.97
CA GLN A 858 61.81 -3.56 -30.11
C GLN A 858 62.85 -3.70 -28.96
N ARG A 859 63.56 -4.80 -28.63
CA ARG A 859 63.72 -6.27 -28.93
C ARG A 859 64.88 -6.74 -27.95
N GLN A 860 65.44 -7.96 -27.83
CA GLN A 860 65.38 -9.28 -28.51
C GLN A 860 65.97 -10.41 -27.59
N LYS A 861 65.49 -11.67 -27.72
CA LYS A 861 66.20 -13.01 -27.77
C LYS A 861 67.37 -13.36 -26.80
N ASP A 862 67.77 -14.60 -26.47
CA ASP A 862 67.43 -16.04 -26.72
C ASP A 862 68.02 -16.85 -25.50
N GLY A 863 67.95 -18.18 -25.30
CA GLY A 863 67.27 -19.31 -25.98
C GLY A 863 68.09 -20.63 -25.95
N LEU A 864 67.42 -21.81 -25.87
CA LEU A 864 67.94 -23.21 -26.10
C LEU A 864 68.84 -23.84 -25.00
N SER A 865 68.93 -25.16 -24.77
CA SER A 865 68.12 -26.40 -25.06
C SER A 865 68.77 -27.59 -24.27
N SER A 866 68.49 -28.91 -24.34
CA SER A 866 67.62 -29.81 -25.15
C SER A 866 67.52 -31.24 -24.51
N VAL A 867 66.75 -32.16 -25.13
CA VAL A 867 66.85 -33.66 -25.09
C VAL A 867 66.56 -34.41 -23.77
N ARG A 868 65.98 -35.63 -23.71
CA ARG A 868 65.01 -36.47 -24.48
C ARG A 868 65.17 -37.92 -23.94
N VAL A 869 64.23 -38.88 -23.87
CA VAL A 869 62.77 -39.08 -24.11
C VAL A 869 62.31 -40.11 -23.03
N ALA A 870 61.06 -40.45 -22.73
CA ALA A 870 59.71 -40.08 -23.21
C ALA A 870 58.78 -39.97 -21.96
N SER A 871 57.52 -40.39 -21.84
CA SER A 871 56.46 -41.01 -22.69
C SER A 871 55.09 -40.67 -22.05
N GLU A 872 53.90 -41.01 -22.56
CA GLU A 872 53.46 -41.96 -23.61
C GLU A 872 52.31 -41.31 -24.45
N VAL A 873 51.53 -42.09 -25.20
CA VAL A 873 50.50 -41.70 -26.19
C VAL A 873 49.13 -41.32 -25.60
N SER A 874 48.60 -40.14 -25.97
CA SER A 874 47.26 -39.99 -26.61
C SER A 874 46.90 -38.52 -26.98
N SER A 875 46.24 -38.35 -28.12
CA SER A 875 45.83 -37.08 -28.78
C SER A 875 44.28 -37.05 -28.95
N SER A 876 43.56 -35.99 -29.35
CA SER A 876 43.72 -34.51 -29.38
C SER A 876 42.51 -33.89 -30.13
N LEU A 877 42.13 -32.62 -29.86
CA LEU A 877 41.25 -31.75 -30.71
C LEU A 877 39.74 -32.20 -30.80
N SER A 878 38.73 -31.40 -31.17
CA SER A 878 38.54 -29.92 -31.29
C SER A 878 37.07 -29.51 -31.53
N SER A 879 36.72 -28.24 -31.25
CA SER A 879 35.81 -27.33 -32.02
C SER A 879 34.33 -27.64 -32.38
N ILE A 880 33.44 -26.72 -31.93
CA ILE A 880 32.43 -25.96 -32.73
C ILE A 880 31.09 -26.63 -33.20
N SER A 881 30.00 -25.83 -33.09
CA SER A 881 28.72 -25.83 -33.84
C SER A 881 27.48 -26.68 -33.41
N SER A 882 26.40 -25.94 -33.08
CA SER A 882 24.98 -26.04 -33.52
C SER A 882 24.29 -27.38 -33.87
N THR A 883 23.09 -27.57 -33.28
CA THR A 883 21.78 -28.05 -33.84
C THR A 883 21.74 -28.96 -35.09
N PRO A 884 20.83 -29.98 -35.17
CA PRO A 884 19.41 -29.83 -34.77
C PRO A 884 18.65 -31.06 -34.20
N ARG A 885 17.37 -30.76 -33.92
CA ARG A 885 16.19 -31.55 -33.49
C ARG A 885 15.76 -32.67 -34.48
N TRP A 886 14.92 -33.62 -34.00
CA TRP A 886 13.92 -34.50 -34.68
C TRP A 886 14.09 -36.05 -34.54
N TYR A 887 13.05 -36.70 -33.97
CA TYR A 887 12.54 -38.10 -34.15
C TYR A 887 13.48 -39.32 -34.04
N THR A 888 13.09 -40.48 -33.48
CA THR A 888 11.80 -41.22 -33.54
C THR A 888 11.22 -41.55 -32.14
N LYS A 889 9.91 -41.85 -31.91
CA LYS A 889 9.02 -42.90 -32.48
C LYS A 889 9.57 -44.33 -32.23
N LEU A 890 8.78 -45.36 -31.87
CA LEU A 890 7.32 -45.48 -31.72
C LEU A 890 7.00 -46.71 -30.85
N ARG A 891 5.94 -46.68 -30.03
CA ARG A 891 5.01 -47.81 -29.97
C ARG A 891 3.58 -47.38 -29.59
N ASP A 892 2.66 -47.85 -30.42
CA ASP A 892 1.22 -47.91 -30.20
C ASP A 892 0.77 -49.31 -30.66
N THR A 893 -0.08 -49.98 -29.88
CA THR A 893 -1.13 -50.96 -30.28
C THR A 893 -2.01 -51.47 -29.10
N ASN A 894 -2.47 -50.69 -28.12
CA ASN A 894 -2.04 -49.35 -27.68
C ASN A 894 -0.65 -49.42 -26.99
N ARG A 895 -0.16 -50.65 -26.79
CA ARG A 895 1.22 -51.16 -26.57
C ARG A 895 2.40 -50.31 -27.07
#